data_AF-Q5JHI9-F1
#
_entry.id   AF-Q5JHI9-F1
#
_cell.length_a   1.000
_cell.length_b   1.000
_cell.length_c   1.000
_cell.angle_alpha   90.00
_cell.angle_beta   90.00
_cell.angle_gamma   90.00
#
_symmetry.space_group_name_H-M   'P 1'
#
loop_
_entity.id
_entity.type
_entity.pdbx_description
1 polymer ?
#
loop_
_entity_poly.entity_id
_entity_poly.type
_entity_poly.pdbx_seq_one_letter_code
_entity_poly.pdbx_strand_id
1 'polypeptide(L)'
;MKRALSILLAVFLIASFLTPVKAQCPSEGTTVVLKAPAVSKTPDGRLVGVATDFVITVAPGSGHVYVETWPLSEVDMQASARLAAQIAGKVTGKDMSKYDVFIQVKTDTPIIGGPSAGGTMTVGIIAALMGWEVNPKVMMTGMINPDGTIGPVGGILEKASAAASVGAKLFLIPKGQRIQVIQETQQKTIGGIVQVVQTKSEKVDVVEYAKERWGLEVKEVSDIYEAVYYFTGHALPKPKAPANVFIDTSFLKDDAVKDYQNTTAYYESVREKLKKSNVDYTAYTVLKEALDQAKVILDGAKEALDSGMYYTALSKNFQARIVLRHVDWYISVESPEDVANLLTSVNSYINQTESLVSSKEIRGMTMLQAVAAAEERVEDAKASLQEGWKYYYSADYWNAIDRAAYAYERAQTARFWAGLGERFATGDVIDREELKDTARNYIDESNLIVTYIESMYGNVIGTDLMDTIQKAEQYYGDGKYSAAIFTAMEARVRGEVFLDTLGIDNETILREKLQEMKEAAKTAIGVAQMNGLHPLLSIAYYEFAESYEKGNTTDDLVNAMIFYQYARESAGVFLIKVNESTPNVPSNETAIPALPTNTNTNGETTSTPSATSTSTTSSGIQSVCGPAFILALALLPLLRRRG
;
A
#
# COMPACT_ATOMS: atom_id res chain seq x y z
N MET A 1 3.67 -46.83 -65.53
CA MET A 1 3.63 -47.46 -64.19
C MET A 1 4.70 -46.96 -63.24
N LYS A 2 6.00 -46.94 -63.59
CA LYS A 2 7.08 -46.53 -62.64
C LYS A 2 6.94 -45.10 -62.08
N ARG A 3 6.56 -44.09 -62.88
CA ARG A 3 6.35 -42.71 -62.40
C ARG A 3 5.17 -42.55 -61.43
N ALA A 4 4.09 -43.29 -61.65
CA ALA A 4 2.93 -43.26 -60.76
C ALA A 4 3.24 -43.88 -59.39
N LEU A 5 4.05 -44.96 -59.38
CA LEU A 5 4.49 -45.62 -58.15
C LEU A 5 5.45 -44.74 -57.34
N SER A 6 6.35 -43.99 -58.02
CA SER A 6 7.26 -43.05 -57.35
C SER A 6 6.51 -41.87 -56.72
N ILE A 7 5.46 -41.37 -57.37
CA ILE A 7 4.62 -40.30 -56.81
C ILE A 7 3.83 -40.82 -55.62
N LEU A 8 3.26 -42.03 -55.71
CA LEU A 8 2.54 -42.64 -54.58
C LEU A 8 3.46 -42.88 -53.37
N LEU A 9 4.69 -43.34 -53.61
CA LEU A 9 5.67 -43.57 -52.55
C LEU A 9 6.12 -42.26 -51.90
N ALA A 10 6.31 -41.18 -52.69
CA ALA A 10 6.65 -39.86 -52.18
C ALA A 10 5.49 -39.26 -51.35
N VAL A 11 4.25 -39.40 -51.79
CA VAL A 11 3.07 -38.96 -51.04
C VAL A 11 2.92 -39.75 -49.74
N PHE A 12 3.19 -41.07 -49.75
CA PHE A 12 3.14 -41.90 -48.55
C PHE A 12 4.26 -41.56 -47.56
N LEU A 13 5.45 -41.22 -48.04
CA LEU A 13 6.57 -40.72 -47.23
C LEU A 13 6.25 -39.35 -46.60
N ILE A 14 5.66 -38.43 -47.35
CA ILE A 14 5.25 -37.11 -46.82
C ILE A 14 4.11 -37.27 -45.81
N ALA A 15 3.17 -38.19 -46.04
CA ALA A 15 2.08 -38.50 -45.12
C ALA A 15 2.54 -39.16 -43.81
N SER A 16 3.67 -39.88 -43.81
CA SER A 16 4.23 -40.50 -42.60
C SER A 16 5.08 -39.55 -41.75
N PHE A 17 5.44 -38.38 -42.27
CA PHE A 17 6.04 -37.27 -41.50
C PHE A 17 5.00 -36.25 -41.00
N LEU A 18 3.73 -36.37 -41.40
CA LEU A 18 2.63 -35.62 -40.81
C LEU A 18 2.19 -36.32 -39.52
N THR A 19 2.93 -36.09 -38.42
CA THR A 19 2.37 -36.35 -37.09
C THR A 19 1.06 -35.57 -37.00
N PRO A 20 -0.07 -36.16 -36.56
CA PRO A 20 -1.26 -35.40 -36.29
C PRO A 20 -0.91 -34.44 -35.17
N VAL A 21 -0.60 -33.19 -35.53
CA VAL A 21 -0.73 -32.08 -34.60
C VAL A 21 -2.20 -32.13 -34.25
N LYS A 22 -2.52 -32.69 -33.07
CA LYS A 22 -3.79 -32.38 -32.45
C LYS A 22 -3.79 -30.87 -32.43
N ALA A 23 -4.60 -30.26 -33.30
CA ALA A 23 -5.05 -28.90 -33.10
C ALA A 23 -5.73 -28.96 -31.74
N GLN A 24 -4.95 -28.71 -30.70
CA GLN A 24 -5.44 -28.59 -29.35
C GLN A 24 -6.20 -27.27 -29.42
N CYS A 25 -7.50 -27.37 -29.68
CA CYS A 25 -8.40 -26.25 -29.46
C CYS A 25 -7.99 -25.64 -28.11
N PRO A 26 -7.77 -24.32 -28.03
CA PRO A 26 -7.56 -23.69 -26.73
C PRO A 26 -8.68 -24.21 -25.83
N SER A 27 -8.32 -24.79 -24.68
CA SER A 27 -9.33 -25.29 -23.74
C SER A 27 -10.39 -24.21 -23.55
N GLU A 28 -11.66 -24.57 -23.75
CA GLU A 28 -12.77 -23.62 -23.66
C GLU A 28 -12.65 -22.81 -22.37
N GLY A 29 -12.60 -21.49 -22.48
CA GLY A 29 -12.64 -20.60 -21.33
C GLY A 29 -13.92 -20.82 -20.53
N THR A 30 -13.86 -20.67 -19.22
CA THR A 30 -15.04 -20.76 -18.36
C THR A 30 -15.69 -19.39 -18.26
N THR A 31 -16.99 -19.31 -18.56
CA THR A 31 -17.76 -18.06 -18.53
C THR A 31 -18.75 -18.05 -17.38
N VAL A 32 -18.79 -16.94 -16.65
CA VAL A 32 -19.73 -16.67 -15.55
C VAL A 32 -20.43 -15.34 -15.81
N VAL A 33 -21.73 -15.29 -15.50
CA VAL A 33 -22.54 -14.06 -15.64
C VAL A 33 -23.05 -13.64 -14.27
N LEU A 34 -22.80 -12.38 -13.91
CA LEU A 34 -23.16 -11.78 -12.63
C LEU A 34 -23.86 -10.42 -12.85
N LYS A 35 -24.70 -10.03 -11.89
CA LYS A 35 -25.28 -8.68 -11.83
C LYS A 35 -24.65 -7.88 -10.69
N ALA A 36 -24.24 -6.64 -10.96
CA ALA A 36 -23.82 -5.69 -9.94
C ALA A 36 -24.70 -4.43 -9.99
N PRO A 37 -25.10 -3.87 -8.84
CA PRO A 37 -25.85 -2.62 -8.82
C PRO A 37 -24.90 -1.41 -8.88
N ALA A 38 -25.29 -0.42 -9.67
CA ALA A 38 -24.62 0.88 -9.77
C ALA A 38 -25.60 2.01 -9.48
N VAL A 39 -25.08 3.22 -9.31
CA VAL A 39 -25.90 4.43 -9.19
C VAL A 39 -25.81 5.21 -10.49
N SER A 40 -26.94 5.78 -10.92
CA SER A 40 -27.03 6.69 -12.05
C SER A 40 -27.75 7.96 -11.62
N LYS A 41 -27.37 9.09 -12.22
CA LYS A 41 -27.99 10.38 -11.94
C LYS A 41 -29.04 10.69 -13.00
N THR A 42 -30.28 10.91 -12.57
CA THR A 42 -31.37 11.32 -13.46
C THR A 42 -31.21 12.78 -13.88
N PRO A 43 -31.91 13.25 -14.95
CA PRO A 43 -31.85 14.65 -15.40
C PRO A 43 -32.27 15.68 -14.35
N ASP A 44 -33.16 15.30 -13.42
CA ASP A 44 -33.59 16.10 -12.26
C ASP A 44 -32.62 16.02 -11.06
N GLY A 45 -31.49 15.33 -11.23
CA GLY A 45 -30.39 15.28 -10.28
C GLY A 45 -30.53 14.24 -9.16
N ARG A 46 -31.57 13.40 -9.20
CA ARG A 46 -31.78 12.31 -8.24
C ARG A 46 -30.85 11.13 -8.55
N LEU A 47 -30.44 10.42 -7.52
CA LEU A 47 -29.71 9.16 -7.67
C LEU A 47 -30.72 8.02 -7.76
N VAL A 48 -30.55 7.15 -8.76
CA VAL A 48 -31.33 5.93 -8.94
C VAL A 48 -30.39 4.75 -9.12
N GLY A 49 -30.80 3.60 -8.60
CA GLY A 49 -30.04 2.37 -8.79
C GLY A 49 -30.33 1.70 -10.13
N VAL A 50 -29.30 1.13 -10.75
CA VAL A 50 -29.39 0.33 -11.98
C VAL A 50 -28.64 -0.98 -11.80
N ALA A 51 -29.11 -2.06 -12.43
CA ALA A 51 -28.41 -3.34 -12.44
C ALA A 51 -27.59 -3.48 -13.73
N THR A 52 -26.32 -3.85 -13.61
CA THR A 52 -25.39 -4.01 -14.72
C THR A 52 -24.98 -5.48 -14.83
N ASP A 53 -24.93 -6.00 -16.06
CA ASP A 53 -24.46 -7.36 -16.34
C ASP A 53 -22.94 -7.38 -16.56
N PHE A 54 -22.28 -8.30 -15.86
CA PHE A 54 -20.88 -8.63 -16.02
C PHE A 54 -20.77 -10.05 -16.58
N VAL A 55 -20.24 -10.17 -17.80
CA VAL A 55 -19.91 -11.45 -18.42
C VAL A 55 -18.41 -11.63 -18.33
N ILE A 56 -17.97 -12.56 -17.47
CA ILE A 56 -16.56 -12.77 -17.16
C ILE A 56 -16.15 -14.12 -17.73
N THR A 57 -15.13 -14.13 -18.58
CA THR A 57 -14.54 -15.36 -19.13
C THR A 57 -13.09 -15.45 -18.72
N VAL A 58 -12.68 -16.61 -18.21
CA VAL A 58 -11.28 -16.91 -17.89
C VAL A 58 -10.82 -18.07 -18.75
N ALA A 59 -9.72 -17.87 -19.48
CA ALA A 59 -9.14 -18.87 -20.37
C ALA A 59 -7.61 -18.93 -20.18
N PRO A 60 -6.95 -20.05 -20.48
CA PRO A 60 -5.48 -20.07 -20.50
C PRO A 60 -4.93 -19.03 -21.47
N GLY A 61 -3.93 -18.28 -21.02
CA GLY A 61 -3.43 -17.09 -21.70
C GLY A 61 -2.12 -16.60 -21.11
N SER A 62 -1.83 -15.30 -21.27
CA SER A 62 -0.56 -14.66 -20.88
C SER A 62 -0.71 -13.64 -19.74
N GLY A 63 -1.82 -13.66 -19.01
CA GLY A 63 -2.04 -12.82 -17.83
C GLY A 63 -2.68 -11.48 -18.12
N HIS A 64 -3.29 -11.31 -19.28
CA HIS A 64 -3.93 -10.06 -19.65
C HIS A 64 -5.36 -9.95 -19.12
N VAL A 65 -5.75 -8.73 -18.75
CA VAL A 65 -7.12 -8.40 -18.35
C VAL A 65 -7.71 -7.48 -19.41
N TYR A 66 -8.70 -7.98 -20.13
CA TYR A 66 -9.42 -7.25 -21.17
C TYR A 66 -10.76 -6.79 -20.61
N VAL A 67 -11.00 -5.48 -20.66
CA VAL A 67 -12.28 -4.90 -20.25
C VAL A 67 -12.93 -4.29 -21.49
N GLU A 68 -14.08 -4.85 -21.86
CA GLU A 68 -14.94 -4.31 -22.90
C GLU A 68 -16.18 -3.72 -22.23
N THR A 69 -16.45 -2.44 -22.49
CA THR A 69 -17.64 -1.78 -21.96
C THR A 69 -18.51 -1.25 -23.08
N TRP A 70 -19.81 -1.46 -22.93
CA TRP A 70 -20.85 -0.82 -23.74
C TRP A 70 -21.73 -0.06 -22.76
N PRO A 71 -21.55 1.26 -22.56
CA PRO A 71 -20.79 2.30 -23.29
C PRO A 71 -19.36 2.60 -22.73
N LEU A 72 -18.78 3.78 -23.02
CA LEU A 72 -17.44 4.20 -22.56
C LEU A 72 -17.28 4.07 -21.03
N SER A 73 -16.15 3.49 -20.61
CA SER A 73 -15.77 3.33 -19.20
C SER A 73 -14.78 4.38 -18.72
N GLU A 74 -14.81 4.67 -17.43
CA GLU A 74 -13.78 5.43 -16.74
C GLU A 74 -12.53 4.55 -16.45
N VAL A 75 -11.40 5.20 -16.14
CA VAL A 75 -10.10 4.52 -15.89
C VAL A 75 -10.15 3.63 -14.65
N ASP A 76 -10.97 4.01 -13.68
CA ASP A 76 -11.17 3.30 -12.42
C ASP A 76 -11.77 1.89 -12.59
N MET A 77 -12.62 1.67 -13.59
CA MET A 77 -13.17 0.35 -13.93
C MET A 77 -12.06 -0.60 -14.41
N GLN A 78 -11.13 -0.12 -15.24
CA GLN A 78 -10.02 -0.94 -15.72
C GLN A 78 -9.05 -1.28 -14.59
N ALA A 79 -8.74 -0.33 -13.71
CA ALA A 79 -7.94 -0.58 -12.52
C ALA A 79 -8.61 -1.60 -11.59
N SER A 80 -9.92 -1.46 -11.35
CA SER A 80 -10.73 -2.40 -10.56
C SER A 80 -10.71 -3.82 -11.12
N ALA A 81 -10.82 -3.98 -12.43
CA ALA A 81 -10.77 -5.28 -13.10
C ALA A 81 -9.41 -5.98 -12.94
N ARG A 82 -8.31 -5.22 -13.10
CA ARG A 82 -6.95 -5.75 -12.90
C ARG A 82 -6.73 -6.17 -11.46
N LEU A 83 -7.15 -5.35 -10.49
CA LEU A 83 -7.07 -5.69 -9.07
C LEU A 83 -7.91 -6.92 -8.75
N ALA A 84 -9.13 -7.01 -9.28
CA ALA A 84 -9.99 -8.19 -9.10
C ALA A 84 -9.34 -9.48 -9.61
N ALA A 85 -8.67 -9.45 -10.77
CA ALA A 85 -7.94 -10.60 -11.30
C ALA A 85 -6.76 -11.00 -10.41
N GLN A 86 -5.98 -10.02 -9.94
CA GLN A 86 -4.86 -10.26 -9.03
C GLN A 86 -5.32 -10.91 -7.72
N ILE A 87 -6.39 -10.39 -7.10
CA ILE A 87 -6.94 -10.93 -5.86
C ILE A 87 -7.55 -12.30 -6.07
N ALA A 88 -8.26 -12.53 -7.18
CA ALA A 88 -8.77 -13.85 -7.53
C ALA A 88 -7.66 -14.90 -7.60
N GLY A 89 -6.53 -14.58 -8.24
CA GLY A 89 -5.33 -15.42 -8.25
C GLY A 89 -4.79 -15.69 -6.85
N LYS A 90 -4.59 -14.62 -6.05
CA LYS A 90 -4.06 -14.69 -4.69
C LYS A 90 -4.88 -15.61 -3.78
N VAL A 91 -6.21 -15.47 -3.77
CA VAL A 91 -7.07 -16.26 -2.87
C VAL A 91 -7.35 -17.68 -3.36
N THR A 92 -7.19 -17.94 -4.66
CA THR A 92 -7.33 -19.29 -5.23
C THR A 92 -6.00 -20.05 -5.32
N GLY A 93 -4.87 -19.37 -5.12
CA GLY A 93 -3.53 -19.91 -5.35
C GLY A 93 -3.23 -20.15 -6.84
N LYS A 94 -3.97 -19.50 -7.74
CA LYS A 94 -3.77 -19.61 -9.19
C LYS A 94 -2.79 -18.54 -9.65
N ASP A 95 -1.81 -18.99 -10.43
CA ASP A 95 -0.87 -18.12 -11.11
C ASP A 95 -1.55 -17.44 -12.30
N MET A 96 -1.91 -16.17 -12.12
CA MET A 96 -2.66 -15.41 -13.12
C MET A 96 -1.87 -15.12 -14.39
N SER A 97 -0.53 -15.26 -14.38
CA SER A 97 0.27 -15.12 -15.61
C SER A 97 -0.08 -16.15 -16.69
N LYS A 98 -0.80 -17.22 -16.30
CA LYS A 98 -1.23 -18.32 -17.17
C LYS A 98 -2.67 -18.19 -17.66
N TYR A 99 -3.37 -17.11 -17.29
CA TYR A 99 -4.79 -16.93 -17.59
C TYR A 99 -5.08 -15.53 -18.10
N ASP A 100 -5.81 -15.44 -19.21
CA ASP A 100 -6.41 -14.19 -19.65
C ASP A 100 -7.84 -14.07 -19.09
N VAL A 101 -8.17 -12.87 -18.64
CA VAL A 101 -9.48 -12.52 -18.09
C VAL A 101 -10.18 -11.55 -19.05
N PHE A 102 -11.37 -11.90 -19.51
CA PHE A 102 -12.21 -11.07 -20.35
C PHE A 102 -13.44 -10.65 -19.57
N ILE A 103 -13.62 -9.35 -19.36
CA ILE A 103 -14.75 -8.77 -18.64
C ILE A 103 -15.55 -7.92 -19.62
N GLN A 104 -16.76 -8.37 -19.95
CA GLN A 104 -17.72 -7.57 -20.70
C GLN A 104 -18.72 -6.95 -19.73
N VAL A 105 -18.83 -5.63 -19.77
CA VAL A 105 -19.78 -4.87 -18.95
C VAL A 105 -20.90 -4.35 -19.84
N LYS A 106 -22.13 -4.79 -19.57
CA LYS A 106 -23.34 -4.42 -20.33
C LYS A 106 -24.29 -3.66 -19.43
N THR A 107 -24.51 -2.38 -19.75
CA THR A 107 -25.40 -1.49 -19.01
C THR A 107 -26.20 -0.61 -19.95
N ASP A 108 -27.42 -0.24 -19.52
CA ASP A 108 -28.25 0.73 -20.25
C ASP A 108 -27.89 2.19 -19.90
N THR A 109 -26.92 2.39 -18.99
CA THR A 109 -26.49 3.73 -18.57
C THR A 109 -25.40 4.30 -19.48
N PRO A 110 -25.36 5.63 -19.76
CA PRO A 110 -24.46 6.22 -20.76
C PRO A 110 -22.97 6.23 -20.41
N ILE A 111 -22.63 6.15 -19.12
CA ILE A 111 -21.26 6.11 -18.61
C ILE A 111 -21.25 5.11 -17.47
N ILE A 112 -20.25 4.23 -17.46
CA ILE A 112 -20.00 3.33 -16.35
C ILE A 112 -18.62 3.57 -15.76
N GLY A 113 -18.61 3.83 -14.46
CA GLY A 113 -17.42 4.07 -13.66
C GLY A 113 -17.67 3.60 -12.24
N GLY A 114 -16.63 3.68 -11.43
CA GLY A 114 -16.67 3.40 -10.01
C GLY A 114 -16.21 1.99 -9.64
N PRO A 115 -15.43 1.85 -8.56
CA PRO A 115 -14.86 0.60 -8.09
C PRO A 115 -15.84 -0.35 -7.44
N SER A 116 -17.09 0.08 -7.28
CA SER A 116 -18.07 -0.62 -6.46
C SER A 116 -18.51 -2.00 -6.98
N ALA A 117 -18.06 -2.38 -8.17
CA ALA A 117 -18.21 -3.72 -8.75
C ALA A 117 -16.97 -4.61 -8.57
N GLY A 118 -15.88 -4.11 -7.97
CA GLY A 118 -14.63 -4.85 -7.80
C GLY A 118 -14.80 -6.18 -7.07
N GLY A 119 -15.58 -6.20 -5.98
CA GLY A 119 -15.91 -7.44 -5.28
C GLY A 119 -16.67 -8.43 -6.19
N THR A 120 -17.68 -7.96 -6.93
CA THR A 120 -18.46 -8.77 -7.86
C THR A 120 -17.59 -9.36 -8.98
N MET A 121 -16.72 -8.54 -9.57
CA MET A 121 -15.78 -9.01 -10.60
C MET A 121 -14.86 -10.09 -10.04
N THR A 122 -14.34 -9.90 -8.83
CA THR A 122 -13.46 -10.87 -8.16
C THR A 122 -14.17 -12.20 -7.93
N VAL A 123 -15.41 -12.19 -7.43
CA VAL A 123 -16.24 -13.40 -7.29
C VAL A 123 -16.41 -14.13 -8.63
N GLY A 124 -16.70 -13.38 -9.70
CA GLY A 124 -16.88 -13.96 -11.05
C GLY A 124 -15.62 -14.58 -11.62
N ILE A 125 -14.47 -13.93 -11.44
CA ILE A 125 -13.17 -14.47 -11.87
C ILE A 125 -12.84 -15.74 -11.08
N ILE A 126 -13.06 -15.74 -9.76
CA ILE A 126 -12.89 -16.92 -8.91
C ILE A 126 -13.80 -18.07 -9.37
N ALA A 127 -15.08 -17.79 -9.57
CA ALA A 127 -16.04 -18.78 -10.02
C ALA A 127 -15.64 -19.37 -11.39
N ALA A 128 -15.19 -18.53 -12.32
CA ALA A 128 -14.69 -18.97 -13.63
C ALA A 128 -13.40 -19.81 -13.51
N LEU A 129 -12.43 -19.39 -12.70
CA LEU A 129 -11.19 -20.15 -12.45
C LEU A 129 -11.45 -21.54 -11.85
N MET A 130 -12.49 -21.63 -11.00
CA MET A 130 -12.81 -22.84 -10.25
C MET A 130 -13.88 -23.71 -10.93
N GLY A 131 -14.51 -23.24 -12.00
CA GLY A 131 -15.64 -23.92 -12.64
C GLY A 131 -16.88 -23.97 -11.75
N TRP A 132 -17.10 -22.96 -10.91
CA TRP A 132 -18.23 -22.88 -9.98
C TRP A 132 -19.40 -22.09 -10.58
N GLU A 133 -20.61 -22.58 -10.33
CA GLU A 133 -21.82 -21.83 -10.65
C GLU A 133 -22.05 -20.71 -9.62
N VAL A 134 -22.59 -19.59 -10.08
CA VAL A 134 -22.96 -18.45 -9.23
C VAL A 134 -24.47 -18.37 -9.09
N ASN A 135 -24.95 -18.07 -7.89
CA ASN A 135 -26.38 -17.93 -7.62
C ASN A 135 -26.89 -16.58 -8.17
N PRO A 136 -27.77 -16.57 -9.18
CA PRO A 136 -28.25 -15.34 -9.80
C PRO A 136 -29.17 -14.51 -8.90
N LYS A 137 -29.60 -15.05 -7.76
CA LYS A 137 -30.41 -14.35 -6.75
C LYS A 137 -29.56 -13.64 -5.68
N VAL A 138 -28.24 -13.73 -5.76
CA VAL A 138 -27.30 -13.01 -4.91
C VAL A 138 -26.71 -11.87 -5.70
N MET A 139 -26.70 -10.68 -5.13
CA MET A 139 -26.00 -9.52 -5.67
C MET A 139 -25.13 -8.90 -4.58
N MET A 140 -24.10 -8.16 -4.97
CA MET A 140 -23.28 -7.43 -4.01
C MET A 140 -22.86 -6.09 -4.55
N THR A 141 -22.51 -5.18 -3.65
CA THR A 141 -21.70 -4.01 -3.95
C THR A 141 -20.52 -3.96 -2.99
N GLY A 142 -19.41 -3.41 -3.45
CA GLY A 142 -18.20 -3.32 -2.66
C GLY A 142 -16.98 -3.17 -3.56
N MET A 143 -16.09 -2.28 -3.14
CA MET A 143 -14.74 -2.23 -3.69
C MET A 143 -14.00 -3.52 -3.29
N ILE A 144 -13.09 -4.01 -4.13
CA ILE A 144 -12.13 -5.03 -3.72
C ILE A 144 -10.83 -4.33 -3.31
N ASN A 145 -10.38 -4.59 -2.08
CA ASN A 145 -9.11 -4.06 -1.60
C ASN A 145 -7.95 -5.01 -1.95
N PRO A 146 -6.69 -4.52 -1.97
CA PRO A 146 -5.52 -5.33 -2.34
C PRO A 146 -5.18 -6.49 -1.37
N ASP A 147 -5.76 -6.48 -0.18
CA ASP A 147 -5.68 -7.56 0.78
C ASP A 147 -6.82 -8.58 0.66
N GLY A 148 -7.81 -8.31 -0.19
CA GLY A 148 -9.00 -9.14 -0.40
C GLY A 148 -10.19 -8.75 0.46
N THR A 149 -10.11 -7.69 1.27
CA THR A 149 -11.26 -7.15 2.00
C THR A 149 -12.23 -6.42 1.06
N ILE A 150 -13.49 -6.31 1.49
CA ILE A 150 -14.53 -5.60 0.75
C ILE A 150 -14.63 -4.16 1.27
N GLY A 151 -14.18 -3.22 0.44
CA GLY A 151 -14.11 -1.80 0.74
C GLY A 151 -15.43 -1.04 0.60
N PRO A 152 -15.54 0.13 1.23
CA PRO A 152 -16.77 0.91 1.31
C PRO A 152 -17.21 1.49 -0.04
N VAL A 153 -18.51 1.72 -0.19
CA VAL A 153 -19.11 2.31 -1.40
C VAL A 153 -20.20 3.32 -1.06
N GLY A 154 -20.50 4.22 -2.00
CA GLY A 154 -21.64 5.14 -1.92
C GLY A 154 -22.93 4.53 -2.47
N GLY A 155 -24.07 5.13 -2.08
CA GLY A 155 -25.39 4.88 -2.66
C GLY A 155 -25.96 3.49 -2.35
N ILE A 156 -25.75 2.98 -1.14
CA ILE A 156 -26.15 1.61 -0.78
C ILE A 156 -27.67 1.42 -0.88
N LEU A 157 -28.47 2.41 -0.48
CA LEU A 157 -29.93 2.31 -0.53
C LEU A 157 -30.43 2.27 -1.99
N GLU A 158 -29.87 3.11 -2.86
CA GLU A 158 -30.17 3.11 -4.29
C GLU A 158 -29.79 1.78 -4.92
N LYS A 159 -28.63 1.23 -4.57
CA LYS A 159 -28.13 -0.06 -5.05
C LYS A 159 -28.95 -1.24 -4.54
N ALA A 160 -29.39 -1.21 -3.29
CA ALA A 160 -30.29 -2.21 -2.73
C ALA A 160 -31.65 -2.20 -3.46
N SER A 161 -32.16 -1.02 -3.80
CA SER A 161 -33.35 -0.87 -4.65
C SER A 161 -33.16 -1.51 -6.02
N ALA A 162 -32.00 -1.31 -6.66
CA ALA A 162 -31.67 -1.94 -7.94
C ALA A 162 -31.57 -3.47 -7.84
N ALA A 163 -30.96 -3.99 -6.78
CA ALA A 163 -30.87 -5.42 -6.54
C ALA A 163 -32.27 -6.04 -6.39
N ALA A 164 -33.14 -5.39 -5.62
CA ALA A 164 -34.53 -5.82 -5.46
C ALA A 164 -35.32 -5.78 -6.77
N SER A 165 -35.14 -4.74 -7.60
CA SER A 165 -35.91 -4.56 -8.84
C SER A 165 -35.63 -5.63 -9.89
N VAL A 166 -34.45 -6.24 -9.87
CA VAL A 166 -34.08 -7.38 -10.73
C VAL A 166 -34.28 -8.75 -10.05
N GLY A 167 -34.94 -8.78 -8.89
CA GLY A 167 -35.36 -10.00 -8.22
C GLY A 167 -34.32 -10.68 -7.34
N ALA A 168 -33.23 -9.97 -6.97
CA ALA A 168 -32.29 -10.49 -5.97
C ALA A 168 -33.02 -10.79 -4.65
N LYS A 169 -32.54 -11.81 -3.94
CA LYS A 169 -33.05 -12.23 -2.63
C LYS A 169 -32.07 -11.93 -1.51
N LEU A 170 -30.78 -11.93 -1.82
CA LEU A 170 -29.71 -11.58 -0.91
C LEU A 170 -28.84 -10.50 -1.54
N PHE A 171 -28.60 -9.43 -0.79
CA PHE A 171 -27.72 -8.33 -1.17
C PHE A 171 -26.58 -8.19 -0.17
N LEU A 172 -25.35 -8.35 -0.63
CA LEU A 172 -24.16 -8.23 0.20
C LEU A 172 -23.62 -6.80 0.13
N ILE A 173 -23.31 -6.22 1.28
CA ILE A 173 -22.76 -4.87 1.43
C ILE A 173 -21.44 -4.91 2.23
N PRO A 174 -20.57 -3.90 2.09
CA PRO A 174 -19.34 -3.85 2.88
C PRO A 174 -19.64 -3.76 4.39
N LYS A 175 -18.85 -4.49 5.19
CA LYS A 175 -18.94 -4.45 6.65
C LYS A 175 -18.72 -3.03 7.18
N GLY A 176 -19.58 -2.62 8.11
CA GLY A 176 -19.56 -1.29 8.72
C GLY A 176 -20.41 -0.24 8.00
N GLN A 177 -21.06 -0.60 6.88
CA GLN A 177 -21.90 0.32 6.12
C GLN A 177 -23.42 0.07 6.28
N ARG A 178 -23.82 -0.76 7.25
CA ARG A 178 -25.23 -1.01 7.59
C ARG A 178 -26.02 0.27 7.91
N ILE A 179 -25.41 1.24 8.57
CA ILE A 179 -26.06 2.50 8.91
C ILE A 179 -25.71 3.55 7.86
N GLN A 180 -26.72 4.06 7.16
CA GLN A 180 -26.59 5.11 6.16
C GLN A 180 -27.27 6.39 6.64
N VAL A 181 -26.77 7.56 6.21
CA VAL A 181 -27.42 8.84 6.50
C VAL A 181 -28.16 9.29 5.24
N ILE A 182 -29.48 9.38 5.32
CA ILE A 182 -30.29 9.97 4.25
C ILE A 182 -30.50 11.45 4.51
N GLN A 183 -30.42 12.25 3.46
CA GLN A 183 -30.72 13.68 3.48
C GLN A 183 -32.08 13.86 2.80
N GLU A 184 -33.17 13.99 3.57
CA GLU A 184 -34.49 14.28 2.99
C GLU A 184 -34.66 15.79 2.83
N THR A 185 -34.72 16.25 1.57
CA THR A 185 -35.05 17.63 1.25
C THR A 185 -36.57 17.82 1.23
N GLN A 186 -37.13 18.48 2.24
CA GLN A 186 -38.54 18.86 2.23
C GLN A 186 -38.75 20.12 1.38
N GLN A 187 -39.54 19.99 0.31
CA GLN A 187 -40.00 21.12 -0.49
C GLN A 187 -41.40 21.54 -0.01
N LYS A 188 -41.58 22.82 0.30
CA LYS A 188 -42.88 23.40 0.64
C LYS A 188 -43.23 24.46 -0.39
N THR A 189 -44.33 24.28 -1.09
CA THR A 189 -44.84 25.27 -2.05
C THR A 189 -45.69 26.29 -1.30
N ILE A 190 -45.25 27.55 -1.26
CA ILE A 190 -46.04 28.67 -0.72
C ILE A 190 -46.22 29.67 -1.86
N GLY A 191 -47.47 29.87 -2.28
CA GLY A 191 -47.82 30.88 -3.30
C GLY A 191 -47.23 30.65 -4.70
N GLY A 192 -47.05 29.38 -5.12
CA GLY A 192 -46.51 29.05 -6.45
C GLY A 192 -44.99 29.09 -6.57
N ILE A 193 -44.27 29.43 -5.49
CA ILE A 193 -42.80 29.33 -5.41
C ILE A 193 -42.45 28.10 -4.57
N VAL A 194 -41.63 27.21 -5.14
CA VAL A 194 -41.07 26.06 -4.41
C VAL A 194 -39.92 26.58 -3.55
N GLN A 195 -40.11 26.60 -2.22
CA GLN A 195 -39.00 26.79 -1.29
C GLN A 195 -38.49 25.42 -0.83
N VAL A 196 -37.18 25.24 -0.91
CA VAL A 196 -36.47 24.15 -0.21
C VAL A 196 -36.35 24.58 1.25
N VAL A 197 -37.11 23.95 2.15
CA VAL A 197 -37.32 24.46 3.52
C VAL A 197 -36.39 23.81 4.54
N GLN A 198 -36.03 22.53 4.37
CA GLN A 198 -35.18 21.85 5.34
C GLN A 198 -34.61 20.54 4.78
N THR A 199 -33.32 20.31 5.02
CA THR A 199 -32.70 19.00 4.83
C THR A 199 -32.65 18.31 6.19
N LYS A 200 -33.50 17.30 6.41
CA LYS A 200 -33.46 16.48 7.64
C LYS A 200 -32.53 15.31 7.37
N SER A 201 -31.45 15.21 8.15
CA SER A 201 -30.59 14.03 8.13
C SER A 201 -31.17 12.96 9.04
N GLU A 202 -31.41 11.77 8.52
CA GLU A 202 -31.91 10.63 9.29
C GLU A 202 -30.98 9.43 9.11
N LYS A 203 -30.67 8.73 10.20
CA LYS A 203 -29.90 7.49 10.18
C LYS A 203 -30.84 6.34 9.86
N VAL A 204 -30.54 5.60 8.81
CA VAL A 204 -31.33 4.47 8.32
C VAL A 204 -30.48 3.21 8.43
N ASP A 205 -31.07 2.17 9.02
CA ASP A 205 -30.53 0.82 8.95
C ASP A 205 -30.91 0.18 7.62
N VAL A 206 -29.93 -0.05 6.75
CA VAL A 206 -30.12 -0.61 5.42
C VAL A 206 -30.74 -2.01 5.48
N VAL A 207 -30.39 -2.81 6.50
CA VAL A 207 -30.87 -4.19 6.63
C VAL A 207 -32.36 -4.22 6.90
N GLU A 208 -32.80 -3.38 7.83
CA GLU A 208 -34.23 -3.26 8.18
C GLU A 208 -35.00 -2.62 7.02
N TYR A 209 -34.48 -1.51 6.48
CA TYR A 209 -35.11 -0.76 5.40
C TYR A 209 -35.35 -1.60 4.15
N ALA A 210 -34.33 -2.35 3.70
CA ALA A 210 -34.43 -3.17 2.50
C ALA A 210 -35.38 -4.36 2.68
N LYS A 211 -35.41 -4.93 3.89
CA LYS A 211 -36.32 -6.04 4.23
C LYS A 211 -37.77 -5.58 4.25
N GLU A 212 -38.07 -4.46 4.88
CA GLU A 212 -39.43 -3.92 4.99
C GLU A 212 -39.96 -3.43 3.64
N ARG A 213 -39.12 -2.72 2.88
CA ARG A 213 -39.56 -2.08 1.64
C ARG A 213 -39.59 -3.02 0.44
N TRP A 214 -38.65 -3.97 0.37
CA TRP A 214 -38.44 -4.79 -0.81
C TRP A 214 -38.45 -6.30 -0.54
N GLY A 215 -38.50 -6.74 0.72
CA GLY A 215 -38.32 -8.15 1.06
C GLY A 215 -36.93 -8.67 0.71
N LEU A 216 -35.94 -7.77 0.63
CA LEU A 216 -34.55 -8.09 0.29
C LEU A 216 -33.76 -8.36 1.58
N GLU A 217 -33.13 -9.54 1.67
CA GLU A 217 -32.18 -9.82 2.75
C GLU A 217 -30.87 -9.09 2.48
N VAL A 218 -30.33 -8.39 3.48
CA VAL A 218 -29.04 -7.70 3.37
C VAL A 218 -28.07 -8.30 4.37
N LYS A 219 -26.85 -8.58 3.95
CA LYS A 219 -25.77 -9.05 4.82
C LYS A 219 -24.50 -8.24 4.61
N GLU A 220 -23.85 -7.90 5.72
CA GLU A 220 -22.50 -7.35 5.70
C GLU A 220 -21.50 -8.46 5.43
N VAL A 221 -20.53 -8.19 4.56
CA VAL A 221 -19.39 -9.07 4.27
C VAL A 221 -18.09 -8.30 4.49
N SER A 222 -17.11 -8.97 5.11
CA SER A 222 -15.80 -8.38 5.41
C SER A 222 -14.80 -8.56 4.26
N ASP A 223 -14.84 -9.72 3.59
CA ASP A 223 -13.84 -10.11 2.61
C ASP A 223 -14.42 -10.96 1.46
N ILE A 224 -13.58 -11.17 0.45
CA ILE A 224 -13.94 -11.92 -0.74
C ILE A 224 -14.26 -13.39 -0.45
N TYR A 225 -13.69 -13.99 0.60
CA TYR A 225 -13.96 -15.38 0.95
C TYR A 225 -15.41 -15.57 1.42
N GLU A 226 -15.94 -14.63 2.22
CA GLU A 226 -17.36 -14.63 2.61
C GLU A 226 -18.27 -14.40 1.40
N ALA A 227 -17.93 -13.43 0.54
CA ALA A 227 -18.70 -13.13 -0.65
C ALA A 227 -18.79 -14.36 -1.59
N VAL A 228 -17.67 -15.01 -1.88
CA VAL A 228 -17.62 -16.22 -2.71
C VAL A 228 -18.51 -17.32 -2.15
N TYR A 229 -18.51 -17.52 -0.82
CA TYR A 229 -19.38 -18.51 -0.19
C TYR A 229 -20.86 -18.21 -0.41
N TYR A 230 -21.29 -16.95 -0.26
CA TYR A 230 -22.69 -16.59 -0.50
C TYR A 230 -23.10 -16.75 -1.97
N PHE A 231 -22.21 -16.46 -2.92
CA PHE A 231 -22.49 -16.60 -4.35
C PHE A 231 -22.49 -18.05 -4.83
N THR A 232 -21.58 -18.89 -4.31
CA THR A 232 -21.28 -20.20 -4.91
C THR A 232 -21.61 -21.39 -4.00
N GLY A 233 -21.80 -21.15 -2.70
CA GLY A 233 -21.91 -22.21 -1.68
C GLY A 233 -20.58 -22.89 -1.35
N HIS A 234 -19.48 -22.53 -2.01
CA HIS A 234 -18.15 -23.09 -1.79
C HIS A 234 -17.32 -22.21 -0.86
N ALA A 235 -16.66 -22.82 0.12
CA ALA A 235 -15.72 -22.13 1.00
C ALA A 235 -14.30 -22.21 0.43
N LEU A 236 -13.64 -21.06 0.32
CA LEU A 236 -12.21 -20.99 0.03
C LEU A 236 -11.39 -21.11 1.33
N PRO A 237 -10.23 -21.77 1.32
CA PRO A 237 -9.38 -21.86 2.48
C PRO A 237 -8.80 -20.48 2.82
N LYS A 238 -9.23 -19.89 3.95
CA LYS A 238 -8.57 -18.70 4.51
C LYS A 238 -7.21 -19.09 5.08
N PRO A 239 -6.12 -18.37 4.76
CA PRO A 239 -4.86 -18.50 5.48
C PRO A 239 -5.11 -18.32 6.97
N LYS A 240 -4.64 -19.25 7.79
CA LYS A 240 -4.72 -19.15 9.25
C LYS A 240 -3.32 -19.10 9.81
N ALA A 241 -3.15 -18.31 10.87
CA ALA A 241 -1.92 -18.32 11.64
C ALA A 241 -1.59 -19.76 12.06
N PRO A 242 -0.35 -20.21 11.86
CA PRO A 242 0.13 -21.47 12.44
C PRO A 242 -0.10 -21.48 13.95
N ALA A 243 -0.27 -22.68 14.53
CA ALA A 243 -0.55 -22.82 15.96
C ALA A 243 0.53 -22.17 16.86
N ASN A 244 1.77 -22.16 16.40
CA ASN A 244 2.89 -21.52 17.07
C ASN A 244 3.49 -20.46 16.14
N VAL A 245 3.27 -19.19 16.45
CA VAL A 245 3.96 -18.06 15.80
C VAL A 245 4.86 -17.43 16.85
N PHE A 246 6.15 -17.31 16.55
CA PHE A 246 7.12 -16.77 17.48
C PHE A 246 7.36 -15.28 17.17
N ILE A 247 6.69 -14.41 17.92
CA ILE A 247 6.90 -12.95 17.85
C ILE A 247 7.62 -12.56 19.12
N ASP A 248 8.95 -12.50 19.05
CA ASP A 248 9.82 -12.19 20.17
C ASP A 248 11.03 -11.42 19.67
N THR A 249 11.25 -10.24 20.23
CA THR A 249 12.39 -9.37 19.92
C THR A 249 13.56 -9.57 20.89
N SER A 250 13.56 -10.61 21.72
CA SER A 250 14.63 -10.88 22.70
C SER A 250 16.03 -10.95 22.09
N PHE A 251 16.15 -11.26 20.81
CA PHE A 251 17.41 -11.18 20.06
C PHE A 251 17.98 -9.74 19.99
N LEU A 252 17.20 -8.71 20.25
CA LEU A 252 17.59 -7.29 20.33
C LEU A 252 17.85 -6.81 21.76
N LYS A 253 17.71 -7.67 22.78
CA LYS A 253 17.77 -7.26 24.18
C LYS A 253 19.04 -6.50 24.53
N ASP A 254 20.20 -7.09 24.24
CA ASP A 254 21.48 -6.50 24.60
C ASP A 254 21.74 -5.20 23.82
N ASP A 255 21.30 -5.16 22.55
CA ASP A 255 21.36 -3.97 21.71
C ASP A 255 20.51 -2.84 22.30
N ALA A 256 19.27 -3.12 22.68
CA ALA A 256 18.33 -2.15 23.25
C ALA A 256 18.80 -1.61 24.61
N VAL A 257 19.32 -2.46 25.49
CA VAL A 257 19.88 -2.04 26.78
C VAL A 257 21.06 -1.10 26.58
N LYS A 258 22.00 -1.47 25.71
CA LYS A 258 23.19 -0.67 25.42
C LYS A 258 22.82 0.67 24.77
N ASP A 259 21.91 0.63 23.81
CA ASP A 259 21.43 1.82 23.10
C ASP A 259 20.72 2.81 24.04
N TYR A 260 19.92 2.31 24.98
CA TYR A 260 19.26 3.13 26.00
C TYR A 260 20.27 3.80 26.94
N GLN A 261 21.26 3.05 27.42
CA GLN A 261 22.33 3.59 28.27
C GLN A 261 23.11 4.70 27.55
N ASN A 262 23.50 4.45 26.31
CA ASN A 262 24.21 5.44 25.48
C ASN A 262 23.38 6.69 25.23
N THR A 263 22.09 6.51 24.93
CA THR A 263 21.17 7.64 24.66
C THR A 263 20.92 8.46 25.92
N THR A 264 20.81 7.82 27.08
CA THR A 264 20.66 8.49 28.38
C THR A 264 21.92 9.28 28.73
N ALA A 265 23.10 8.71 28.53
CA ALA A 265 24.36 9.42 28.72
C ALA A 265 24.49 10.62 27.77
N TYR A 266 24.05 10.46 26.51
CA TYR A 266 24.03 11.55 25.54
C TYR A 266 23.06 12.66 25.95
N TYR A 267 21.86 12.33 26.42
CA TYR A 267 20.88 13.28 26.95
C TYR A 267 21.48 14.15 28.06
N GLU A 268 22.10 13.54 29.07
CA GLU A 268 22.70 14.31 30.18
C GLU A 268 23.86 15.19 29.71
N SER A 269 24.67 14.70 28.76
CA SER A 269 25.72 15.51 28.14
C SER A 269 25.15 16.74 27.42
N VAL A 270 24.14 16.57 26.57
CA VAL A 270 23.53 17.69 25.81
C VAL A 270 22.85 18.67 26.75
N ARG A 271 22.16 18.17 27.79
CA ARG A 271 21.55 19.00 28.84
C ARG A 271 22.56 19.89 29.55
N GLU A 272 23.73 19.35 29.91
CA GLU A 272 24.80 20.14 30.53
C GLU A 272 25.45 21.13 29.56
N LYS A 273 25.59 20.77 28.28
CA LYS A 273 26.06 21.71 27.25
C LYS A 273 25.09 22.87 27.05
N LEU A 274 23.79 22.61 26.96
CA LEU A 274 22.77 23.65 26.78
C LEU A 274 22.81 24.67 27.93
N LYS A 275 22.91 24.20 29.20
CA LYS A 275 23.02 25.08 30.38
C LYS A 275 24.22 26.04 30.32
N LYS A 276 25.30 25.65 29.66
CA LYS A 276 26.55 26.42 29.53
C LYS A 276 26.65 27.18 28.20
N SER A 277 25.67 27.01 27.31
CA SER A 277 25.68 27.61 25.98
C SER A 277 25.43 29.12 26.05
N ASN A 278 25.95 29.85 25.06
CA ASN A 278 25.78 31.30 24.92
C ASN A 278 24.63 31.67 23.97
N VAL A 279 23.68 30.77 23.75
CA VAL A 279 22.50 31.02 22.91
C VAL A 279 21.60 32.07 23.58
N ASP A 280 20.85 32.84 22.78
CA ASP A 280 19.92 33.81 23.33
C ASP A 280 18.75 33.15 24.08
N TYR A 281 18.06 33.93 24.92
CA TYR A 281 16.99 33.41 25.79
C TYR A 281 15.83 32.75 25.02
N THR A 282 15.50 33.26 23.84
CA THR A 282 14.42 32.71 23.01
C THR A 282 14.83 31.35 22.47
N ALA A 283 16.02 31.27 21.86
CA ALA A 283 16.59 30.02 21.38
C ALA A 283 16.76 28.99 22.51
N TYR A 284 17.25 29.42 23.68
CA TYR A 284 17.40 28.56 24.85
C TYR A 284 16.08 27.93 25.28
N THR A 285 14.99 28.71 25.29
CA THR A 285 13.66 28.22 25.71
C THR A 285 13.16 27.13 24.77
N VAL A 286 13.29 27.33 23.46
CA VAL A 286 12.89 26.35 22.43
C VAL A 286 13.74 25.07 22.53
N LEU A 287 15.06 25.21 22.66
CA LEU A 287 15.98 24.08 22.79
C LEU A 287 15.75 23.29 24.08
N LYS A 288 15.41 23.98 25.18
CA LYS A 288 15.04 23.34 26.43
C LYS A 288 13.73 22.54 26.29
N GLU A 289 12.74 23.10 25.63
CA GLU A 289 11.48 22.40 25.35
C GLU A 289 11.73 21.13 24.51
N ALA A 290 12.57 21.23 23.47
CA ALA A 290 13.00 20.08 22.69
C ALA A 290 13.72 19.02 23.55
N LEU A 291 14.59 19.43 24.48
CA LEU A 291 15.19 18.49 25.44
C LEU A 291 14.15 17.84 26.37
N ASP A 292 13.18 18.60 26.86
CA ASP A 292 12.12 18.06 27.72
C ASP A 292 11.27 17.02 26.93
N GLN A 293 11.00 17.27 25.64
CA GLN A 293 10.36 16.29 24.74
C GLN A 293 11.21 15.04 24.52
N ALA A 294 12.51 15.20 24.24
CA ALA A 294 13.45 14.08 24.15
C ALA A 294 13.47 13.22 25.43
N LYS A 295 13.32 13.85 26.60
CA LYS A 295 13.23 13.14 27.88
C LYS A 295 11.96 12.29 27.99
N VAL A 296 10.81 12.83 27.58
CA VAL A 296 9.54 12.07 27.55
C VAL A 296 9.65 10.84 26.64
N ILE A 297 10.26 11.00 25.47
CA ILE A 297 10.49 9.88 24.54
C ILE A 297 11.42 8.84 25.17
N LEU A 298 12.49 9.27 25.83
CA LEU A 298 13.45 8.39 26.51
C LEU A 298 12.82 7.64 27.69
N ASP A 299 11.89 8.26 28.41
CA ASP A 299 11.13 7.58 29.47
C ASP A 299 10.21 6.51 28.88
N GLY A 300 9.53 6.79 27.76
CA GLY A 300 8.80 5.78 27.02
C GLY A 300 9.70 4.65 26.48
N ALA A 301 10.97 4.94 26.13
CA ALA A 301 11.93 3.92 25.73
C ALA A 301 12.31 3.01 26.90
N LYS A 302 12.41 3.56 28.11
CA LYS A 302 12.65 2.80 29.34
C LYS A 302 11.47 1.88 29.67
N GLU A 303 10.25 2.39 29.59
CA GLU A 303 9.04 1.60 29.81
C GLU A 303 8.92 0.43 28.82
N ALA A 304 9.22 0.68 27.55
CA ALA A 304 9.26 -0.37 26.52
C ALA A 304 10.32 -1.43 26.85
N LEU A 305 11.53 -0.99 27.23
CA LEU A 305 12.62 -1.89 27.60
C LEU A 305 12.27 -2.77 28.81
N ASP A 306 11.65 -2.20 29.84
CA ASP A 306 11.21 -2.91 31.04
C ASP A 306 10.08 -3.90 30.75
N SER A 307 9.27 -3.61 29.74
CA SER A 307 8.18 -4.47 29.27
C SER A 307 8.66 -5.56 28.29
N GLY A 308 9.96 -5.63 27.97
CA GLY A 308 10.51 -6.57 26.99
C GLY A 308 10.25 -6.21 25.53
N MET A 309 9.80 -4.98 25.25
CA MET A 309 9.57 -4.48 23.89
C MET A 309 10.86 -3.85 23.34
N TYR A 310 11.82 -4.69 22.97
CA TYR A 310 13.20 -4.26 22.68
C TYR A 310 13.32 -3.43 21.40
N TYR A 311 12.56 -3.75 20.35
CA TYR A 311 12.57 -2.96 19.12
C TYR A 311 11.87 -1.62 19.30
N THR A 312 10.80 -1.60 20.09
CA THR A 312 10.12 -0.36 20.48
C THR A 312 11.05 0.56 21.26
N ALA A 313 11.84 0.01 22.19
CA ALA A 313 12.84 0.78 22.93
C ALA A 313 13.91 1.37 22.00
N LEU A 314 14.47 0.59 21.07
CA LEU A 314 15.41 1.07 20.04
C LEU A 314 14.81 2.19 19.18
N SER A 315 13.54 2.04 18.77
CA SER A 315 12.84 3.01 17.94
C SER A 315 12.59 4.33 18.68
N LYS A 316 12.21 4.28 19.96
CA LYS A 316 12.06 5.48 20.80
C LYS A 316 13.40 6.15 21.09
N ASN A 317 14.46 5.38 21.37
CA ASN A 317 15.80 5.94 21.53
C ASN A 317 16.28 6.65 20.25
N PHE A 318 16.03 6.07 19.07
CA PHE A 318 16.29 6.72 17.78
C PHE A 318 15.55 8.07 17.67
N GLN A 319 14.25 8.12 17.98
CA GLN A 319 13.47 9.36 17.99
C GLN A 319 14.06 10.41 18.95
N ALA A 320 14.42 10.00 20.17
CA ALA A 320 15.05 10.90 21.14
C ALA A 320 16.40 11.42 20.65
N ARG A 321 17.23 10.57 20.01
CA ARG A 321 18.55 10.98 19.50
C ARG A 321 18.49 12.00 18.38
N ILE A 322 17.47 11.96 17.50
CA ILE A 322 17.29 12.99 16.47
C ILE A 322 17.16 14.36 17.13
N VAL A 323 16.28 14.47 18.13
CA VAL A 323 16.05 15.72 18.88
C VAL A 323 17.30 16.15 19.65
N LEU A 324 17.95 15.21 20.35
CA LEU A 324 19.18 15.49 21.10
C LEU A 324 20.29 16.01 20.20
N ARG A 325 20.46 15.40 19.03
CA ARG A 325 21.50 15.76 18.06
C ARG A 325 21.21 17.11 17.41
N HIS A 326 19.95 17.39 17.12
CA HIS A 326 19.54 18.71 16.67
C HIS A 326 19.91 19.79 17.70
N VAL A 327 19.57 19.59 18.98
CA VAL A 327 19.94 20.53 20.05
C VAL A 327 21.46 20.66 20.19
N ASP A 328 22.18 19.54 20.27
CA ASP A 328 23.64 19.49 20.44
C ASP A 328 24.38 20.20 19.31
N TRP A 329 23.96 19.98 18.06
CA TRP A 329 24.58 20.61 16.90
C TRP A 329 24.21 22.07 16.78
N TYR A 330 22.95 22.43 17.07
CA TYR A 330 22.52 23.83 17.05
C TYR A 330 23.32 24.71 18.02
N ILE A 331 23.59 24.23 19.24
CA ILE A 331 24.39 24.99 20.21
C ILE A 331 25.90 24.97 19.89
N SER A 332 26.35 24.12 18.97
CA SER A 332 27.77 23.94 18.63
C SER A 332 28.20 24.67 17.35
N VAL A 333 27.25 25.17 16.55
CA VAL A 333 27.54 25.94 15.33
C VAL A 333 27.42 27.44 15.59
N GLU A 334 28.35 28.24 15.08
CA GLU A 334 28.35 29.69 15.29
C GLU A 334 28.15 30.49 14.00
N SER A 335 28.40 29.86 12.85
CA SER A 335 28.37 30.48 11.53
C SER A 335 27.67 29.57 10.50
N PRO A 336 27.19 30.13 9.37
CA PRO A 336 26.72 29.33 8.25
C PRO A 336 27.77 28.32 7.74
N GLU A 337 29.05 28.67 7.79
CA GLU A 337 30.13 27.77 7.38
C GLU A 337 30.21 26.52 8.26
N ASP A 338 29.97 26.65 9.57
CA ASP A 338 29.89 25.50 10.48
C ASP A 338 28.74 24.56 10.12
N VAL A 339 27.60 25.10 9.68
CA VAL A 339 26.45 24.31 9.23
C VAL A 339 26.78 23.57 7.93
N ALA A 340 27.45 24.23 6.98
CA ALA A 340 27.91 23.58 5.75
C ALA A 340 28.93 22.45 6.03
N ASN A 341 29.86 22.68 6.98
CA ASN A 341 30.82 21.68 7.42
C ASN A 341 30.12 20.49 8.10
N LEU A 342 29.11 20.75 8.92
CA LEU A 342 28.26 19.71 9.52
C LEU A 342 27.56 18.87 8.45
N LEU A 343 26.87 19.49 7.50
CA LEU A 343 26.17 18.79 6.40
C LEU A 343 27.16 17.95 5.58
N THR A 344 28.36 18.47 5.32
CA THR A 344 29.43 17.75 4.60
C THR A 344 29.95 16.56 5.40
N SER A 345 30.11 16.70 6.72
CA SER A 345 30.49 15.61 7.61
C SER A 345 29.45 14.49 7.63
N VAL A 346 28.16 14.86 7.71
CA VAL A 346 27.04 13.92 7.62
C VAL A 346 27.03 13.21 6.25
N ASN A 347 27.27 13.94 5.15
CA ASN A 347 27.41 13.34 3.81
C ASN A 347 28.51 12.28 3.77
N SER A 348 29.68 12.60 4.32
CA SER A 348 30.81 11.66 4.41
C SER A 348 30.44 10.42 5.21
N TYR A 349 29.73 10.59 6.32
CA TYR A 349 29.26 9.48 7.16
C TYR A 349 28.25 8.57 6.43
N ILE A 350 27.32 9.16 5.66
CA ILE A 350 26.38 8.42 4.83
C ILE A 350 27.10 7.63 3.75
N ASN A 351 28.06 8.23 3.04
CA ASN A 351 28.84 7.54 2.00
C ASN A 351 29.67 6.38 2.57
N GLN A 352 30.27 6.55 3.74
CA GLN A 352 30.96 5.46 4.44
C GLN A 352 30.00 4.33 4.83
N THR A 353 28.80 4.69 5.26
CA THR A 353 27.74 3.74 5.62
C THR A 353 27.27 2.98 4.38
N GLU A 354 27.02 3.66 3.26
CA GLU A 354 26.64 3.04 2.00
C GLU A 354 27.70 2.05 1.51
N SER A 355 28.98 2.43 1.55
CA SER A 355 30.10 1.54 1.21
C SER A 355 30.13 0.31 2.12
N LEU A 356 29.88 0.48 3.42
CA LEU A 356 29.79 -0.63 4.37
C LEU A 356 28.62 -1.56 4.09
N VAL A 357 27.45 -1.04 3.76
CA VAL A 357 26.24 -1.83 3.49
C VAL A 357 26.35 -2.54 2.14
N SER A 358 26.76 -1.85 1.09
CA SER A 358 26.91 -2.40 -0.27
C SER A 358 27.99 -3.49 -0.35
N SER A 359 29.04 -3.40 0.47
CA SER A 359 30.11 -4.42 0.51
C SER A 359 29.71 -5.73 1.21
N LYS A 360 28.53 -5.82 1.83
CA LYS A 360 28.06 -7.06 2.47
C LYS A 360 27.71 -8.12 1.42
N GLU A 361 28.28 -9.31 1.59
CA GLU A 361 27.87 -10.52 0.89
C GLU A 361 26.61 -11.07 1.58
N ILE A 362 25.51 -11.14 0.84
CA ILE A 362 24.21 -11.51 1.40
C ILE A 362 24.08 -13.03 1.42
N ARG A 363 23.84 -13.61 2.61
CA ARG A 363 23.68 -15.05 2.81
C ARG A 363 22.33 -15.37 3.44
N GLY A 364 21.45 -15.97 2.63
CA GLY A 364 20.09 -16.34 3.02
C GLY A 364 19.11 -15.17 3.13
N MET A 365 17.84 -15.53 3.11
CA MET A 365 16.75 -14.56 3.03
C MET A 365 16.64 -13.67 4.28
N THR A 366 16.92 -14.19 5.49
CA THR A 366 16.85 -13.37 6.71
C THR A 366 17.90 -12.24 6.69
N MET A 367 19.14 -12.54 6.27
CA MET A 367 20.16 -11.51 6.10
C MET A 367 19.77 -10.53 4.98
N LEU A 368 19.22 -11.03 3.87
CA LEU A 368 18.73 -10.19 2.78
C LEU A 368 17.70 -9.16 3.28
N GLN A 369 16.75 -9.55 4.14
CA GLN A 369 15.78 -8.59 4.70
C GLN A 369 16.46 -7.48 5.48
N ALA A 370 17.43 -7.83 6.33
CA ALA A 370 18.12 -6.89 7.19
C ALA A 370 19.05 -5.95 6.39
N VAL A 371 19.74 -6.48 5.38
CA VAL A 371 20.57 -5.68 4.45
C VAL A 371 19.70 -4.78 3.59
N ALA A 372 18.57 -5.28 3.08
CA ALA A 372 17.64 -4.47 2.30
C ALA A 372 17.03 -3.32 3.14
N ALA A 373 16.71 -3.57 4.42
CA ALA A 373 16.30 -2.54 5.37
C ALA A 373 17.42 -1.52 5.66
N ALA A 374 18.68 -1.94 5.65
CA ALA A 374 19.83 -1.04 5.78
C ALA A 374 20.04 -0.17 4.52
N GLU A 375 19.89 -0.75 3.33
CA GLU A 375 19.99 -0.04 2.05
C GLU A 375 18.91 1.04 1.93
N GLU A 376 17.67 0.74 2.30
CA GLU A 376 16.58 1.73 2.36
C GLU A 376 16.90 2.89 3.32
N ARG A 377 17.41 2.59 4.52
CA ARG A 377 17.82 3.62 5.50
C ARG A 377 18.96 4.51 5.01
N VAL A 378 19.87 4.00 4.19
CA VAL A 378 20.91 4.80 3.54
C VAL A 378 20.28 5.81 2.59
N GLU A 379 19.32 5.37 1.78
CA GLU A 379 18.64 6.24 0.81
C GLU A 379 17.74 7.28 1.49
N ASP A 380 17.08 6.93 2.60
CA ASP A 380 16.39 7.88 3.48
C ASP A 380 17.33 8.96 4.02
N ALA A 381 18.51 8.56 4.48
CA ALA A 381 19.51 9.49 5.00
C ALA A 381 19.96 10.47 3.93
N LYS A 382 20.20 9.99 2.69
CA LYS A 382 20.57 10.83 1.54
C LYS A 382 19.46 11.81 1.19
N ALA A 383 18.22 11.35 1.09
CA ALA A 383 17.07 12.19 0.77
C ALA A 383 16.89 13.30 1.81
N SER A 384 16.97 12.96 3.10
CA SER A 384 16.88 13.95 4.18
C SER A 384 18.05 14.94 4.15
N LEU A 385 19.28 14.48 3.91
CA LEU A 385 20.42 15.38 3.79
C LEU A 385 20.29 16.35 2.59
N GLN A 386 19.72 15.88 1.48
CA GLN A 386 19.43 16.74 0.32
C GLN A 386 18.44 17.85 0.69
N GLU A 387 17.41 17.56 1.48
CA GLU A 387 16.52 18.59 2.05
C GLU A 387 17.27 19.52 2.99
N GLY A 388 18.19 18.99 3.81
CA GLY A 388 19.06 19.79 4.67
C GLY A 388 19.86 20.84 3.88
N TRP A 389 20.40 20.47 2.72
CA TRP A 389 21.05 21.41 1.80
C TRP A 389 20.07 22.43 1.21
N LYS A 390 18.83 22.05 0.87
CA LYS A 390 17.80 23.00 0.40
C LYS A 390 17.53 24.07 1.46
N TYR A 391 17.34 23.68 2.73
CA TYR A 391 17.15 24.60 3.85
C TYR A 391 18.36 25.49 4.09
N TYR A 392 19.57 24.93 4.00
CA TYR A 392 20.81 25.69 4.10
C TYR A 392 20.87 26.84 3.08
N TYR A 393 20.57 26.55 1.80
CA TYR A 393 20.58 27.58 0.75
C TYR A 393 19.46 28.60 0.86
N SER A 394 18.36 28.28 1.56
CA SER A 394 17.32 29.24 1.92
C SER A 394 17.61 30.00 3.22
N ALA A 395 18.81 29.86 3.80
CA ALA A 395 19.23 30.43 5.08
C ALA A 395 18.37 29.99 6.29
N ASP A 396 17.75 28.81 6.19
CA ASP A 396 17.00 28.17 7.27
C ASP A 396 17.89 27.12 7.96
N TYR A 397 18.85 27.61 8.76
CA TYR A 397 19.84 26.74 9.38
C TYR A 397 19.26 25.82 10.46
N TRP A 398 18.14 26.23 11.08
CA TRP A 398 17.43 25.38 12.04
C TRP A 398 16.97 24.10 11.34
N ASN A 399 16.18 24.21 10.27
CA ASN A 399 15.70 23.04 9.55
C ASN A 399 16.83 22.30 8.82
N ALA A 400 17.90 22.98 8.39
CA ALA A 400 19.08 22.31 7.85
C ALA A 400 19.73 21.36 8.86
N ILE A 401 19.90 21.80 10.12
CA ILE A 401 20.49 21.00 11.20
C ILE A 401 19.56 19.86 11.62
N ASP A 402 18.25 20.10 11.65
CA ASP A 402 17.23 19.06 11.92
C ASP A 402 17.32 17.91 10.91
N ARG A 403 17.30 18.24 9.61
CA ARG A 403 17.44 17.25 8.53
C ARG A 403 18.79 16.53 8.58
N ALA A 404 19.87 17.24 8.91
CA ALA A 404 21.18 16.62 9.12
C ALA A 404 21.16 15.61 10.29
N ALA A 405 20.50 15.95 11.40
CA ALA A 405 20.41 15.11 12.58
C ALA A 405 19.63 13.82 12.28
N TYR A 406 18.50 13.94 11.59
CA TYR A 406 17.73 12.80 11.08
C TYR A 406 18.57 11.91 10.16
N ALA A 407 19.23 12.52 9.16
CA ALA A 407 20.04 11.79 8.20
C ALA A 407 21.18 11.00 8.87
N TYR A 408 21.88 11.61 9.83
CA TYR A 408 22.92 10.93 10.59
C TYR A 408 22.38 9.76 11.41
N GLU A 409 21.26 9.94 12.11
CA GLU A 409 20.66 8.86 12.88
C GLU A 409 20.11 7.74 11.99
N ARG A 410 19.57 8.03 10.80
CA ARG A 410 19.18 6.98 9.84
C ARG A 410 20.38 6.20 9.34
N ALA A 411 21.49 6.86 9.01
CA ALA A 411 22.74 6.18 8.66
C ALA A 411 23.25 5.28 9.80
N GLN A 412 23.12 5.70 11.06
CA GLN A 412 23.43 4.84 12.21
C GLN A 412 22.56 3.59 12.25
N THR A 413 21.25 3.74 12.04
CA THR A 413 20.34 2.58 11.99
C THR A 413 20.63 1.66 10.80
N ALA A 414 21.08 2.19 9.66
CA ALA A 414 21.51 1.36 8.52
C ALA A 414 22.69 0.46 8.89
N ARG A 415 23.71 1.00 9.57
CA ARG A 415 24.85 0.20 10.05
C ARG A 415 24.41 -0.87 11.05
N PHE A 416 23.49 -0.53 11.94
CA PHE A 416 22.91 -1.48 12.89
C PHE A 416 22.20 -2.64 12.17
N TRP A 417 21.32 -2.34 11.21
CA TRP A 417 20.59 -3.36 10.46
C TRP A 417 21.50 -4.26 9.61
N ALA A 418 22.53 -3.68 8.97
CA ALA A 418 23.52 -4.47 8.25
C ALA A 418 24.28 -5.44 9.18
N GLY A 419 24.70 -4.96 10.36
CA GLY A 419 25.36 -5.81 11.37
C GLY A 419 24.41 -6.85 11.99
N LEU A 420 23.13 -6.50 12.15
CA LEU A 420 22.11 -7.45 12.59
C LEU A 420 21.92 -8.56 11.55
N GLY A 421 21.88 -8.23 10.26
CA GLY A 421 21.81 -9.22 9.18
C GLY A 421 22.95 -10.23 9.23
N GLU A 422 24.18 -9.79 9.50
CA GLU A 422 25.35 -10.69 9.63
C GLU A 422 25.19 -11.71 10.76
N ARG A 423 24.49 -11.37 11.84
CA ARG A 423 24.22 -12.31 12.95
C ARG A 423 23.31 -13.48 12.54
N PHE A 424 22.56 -13.32 11.45
CA PHE A 424 21.62 -14.29 10.91
C PHE A 424 22.02 -14.80 9.51
N ALA A 425 23.26 -14.52 9.09
CA ALA A 425 23.81 -14.94 7.80
C ALA A 425 23.89 -16.48 7.74
N THR A 426 23.03 -17.10 6.93
CA THR A 426 22.92 -18.55 6.79
C THR A 426 22.51 -18.93 5.38
N GLY A 427 22.85 -20.12 4.89
CA GLY A 427 22.46 -20.57 3.55
C GLY A 427 23.30 -20.00 2.41
N ASP A 428 22.73 -20.01 1.21
CA ASP A 428 23.41 -19.66 -0.03
C ASP A 428 23.61 -18.15 -0.19
N VAL A 429 24.61 -17.79 -1.00
CA VAL A 429 24.84 -16.40 -1.40
C VAL A 429 23.75 -15.99 -2.37
N ILE A 430 23.15 -14.83 -2.11
CA ILE A 430 22.08 -14.26 -2.93
C ILE A 430 22.63 -13.01 -3.62
N ASP A 431 22.51 -12.96 -4.95
CA ASP A 431 22.87 -11.76 -5.71
C ASP A 431 21.77 -10.70 -5.54
N ARG A 432 22.14 -9.41 -5.46
CA ARG A 432 21.16 -8.32 -5.39
C ARG A 432 20.29 -8.23 -6.65
N GLU A 433 20.82 -8.62 -7.80
CA GLU A 433 20.08 -8.68 -9.06
C GLU A 433 18.88 -9.64 -8.98
N GLU A 434 18.91 -10.61 -8.06
CA GLU A 434 17.79 -11.51 -7.82
C GLU A 434 16.53 -10.81 -7.30
N LEU A 435 16.66 -9.60 -6.75
CA LEU A 435 15.53 -8.79 -6.29
C LEU A 435 14.85 -8.01 -7.41
N LYS A 436 15.43 -7.96 -8.61
CA LYS A 436 14.93 -7.12 -9.71
C LYS A 436 13.49 -7.41 -10.06
N ASP A 437 13.15 -8.67 -10.33
CA ASP A 437 11.78 -9.04 -10.70
C ASP A 437 10.80 -8.82 -9.53
N THR A 438 11.25 -9.06 -8.30
CA THR A 438 10.46 -8.76 -7.10
C THR A 438 10.19 -7.26 -6.98
N ALA A 439 11.20 -6.42 -7.20
CA ALA A 439 11.07 -4.97 -7.19
C ALA A 439 10.09 -4.47 -8.27
N ARG A 440 10.21 -4.98 -9.50
CA ARG A 440 9.29 -4.65 -10.59
C ARG A 440 7.86 -5.00 -10.24
N ASN A 441 7.63 -6.22 -9.75
CA ASN A 441 6.30 -6.68 -9.33
C ASN A 441 5.74 -5.79 -8.22
N TYR A 442 6.53 -5.46 -7.19
CA TYR A 442 6.08 -4.57 -6.11
C TYR A 442 5.72 -3.18 -6.62
N ILE A 443 6.52 -2.59 -7.52
CA ILE A 443 6.20 -1.28 -8.08
C ILE A 443 4.93 -1.35 -8.93
N ASP A 444 4.76 -2.37 -9.76
CA ASP A 444 3.57 -2.52 -10.62
C ASP A 444 2.30 -2.72 -9.80
N GLU A 445 2.36 -3.56 -8.76
CA GLU A 445 1.23 -3.79 -7.85
C GLU A 445 0.91 -2.52 -7.05
N SER A 446 1.91 -1.82 -6.52
CA SER A 446 1.70 -0.57 -5.79
C SER A 446 1.16 0.54 -6.70
N ASN A 447 1.68 0.68 -7.92
CA ASN A 447 1.22 1.67 -8.89
C ASN A 447 -0.24 1.44 -9.30
N LEU A 448 -0.67 0.18 -9.43
CA LEU A 448 -2.08 -0.15 -9.67
C LEU A 448 -2.97 0.37 -8.55
N ILE A 449 -2.56 0.19 -7.29
CA ILE A 449 -3.31 0.63 -6.10
C ILE A 449 -3.32 2.15 -6.00
N VAL A 450 -2.20 2.81 -6.24
CA VAL A 450 -2.09 4.27 -6.22
C VAL A 450 -2.97 4.89 -7.31
N THR A 451 -2.84 4.42 -8.56
CA THR A 451 -3.67 4.89 -9.68
C THR A 451 -5.15 4.72 -9.39
N TYR A 452 -5.50 3.59 -8.78
CA TYR A 452 -6.86 3.29 -8.35
C TYR A 452 -7.37 4.31 -7.31
N ILE A 453 -6.61 4.59 -6.26
CA ILE A 453 -6.97 5.58 -5.23
C ILE A 453 -7.08 6.98 -5.83
N GLU A 454 -6.10 7.42 -6.62
CA GLU A 454 -6.06 8.77 -7.18
C GLU A 454 -7.16 9.01 -8.20
N SER A 455 -7.50 8.01 -9.01
CA SER A 455 -8.64 8.10 -9.94
C SER A 455 -9.97 8.34 -9.22
N MET A 456 -10.09 7.83 -7.98
CA MET A 456 -11.32 7.81 -7.21
C MET A 456 -11.48 9.03 -6.31
N TYR A 457 -10.40 9.40 -5.64
CA TYR A 457 -10.42 10.40 -4.59
C TYR A 457 -9.68 11.67 -5.01
N GLY A 458 -8.87 11.63 -6.06
CA GLY A 458 -7.92 12.69 -6.39
C GLY A 458 -6.70 12.64 -5.46
N ASN A 459 -5.95 13.75 -5.40
CA ASN A 459 -4.78 13.87 -4.53
C ASN A 459 -5.22 14.16 -3.07
N VAL A 460 -5.71 13.13 -2.38
CA VAL A 460 -6.31 13.23 -1.02
C VAL A 460 -5.35 12.76 0.07
N ILE A 461 -4.26 12.08 -0.29
CA ILE A 461 -3.28 11.58 0.66
C ILE A 461 -2.20 12.65 0.82
N GLY A 462 -2.04 13.19 2.03
CA GLY A 462 -1.10 14.29 2.34
C GLY A 462 0.38 13.97 2.09
N THR A 463 0.69 12.74 1.65
CA THR A 463 1.91 12.33 0.97
C THR A 463 1.52 11.89 -0.43
N ASP A 464 2.10 12.51 -1.45
CA ASP A 464 1.84 12.15 -2.84
C ASP A 464 2.29 10.69 -3.05
N LEU A 465 1.32 9.76 -3.08
CA LEU A 465 1.59 8.34 -3.26
C LEU A 465 2.27 8.12 -4.61
N MET A 466 1.92 8.93 -5.62
CA MET A 466 2.55 8.90 -6.93
C MET A 466 4.02 9.34 -6.86
N ASP A 467 4.36 10.37 -6.08
CA ASP A 467 5.77 10.72 -5.85
C ASP A 467 6.55 9.57 -5.21
N THR A 468 5.91 8.84 -4.28
CA THR A 468 6.51 7.66 -3.64
C THR A 468 6.76 6.55 -4.67
N ILE A 469 5.82 6.29 -5.57
CA ILE A 469 6.00 5.34 -6.69
C ILE A 469 7.08 5.80 -7.65
N GLN A 470 7.13 7.09 -8.02
CA GLN A 470 8.17 7.63 -8.90
C GLN A 470 9.56 7.47 -8.28
N LYS A 471 9.68 7.66 -6.96
CA LYS A 471 10.93 7.42 -6.23
C LYS A 471 11.32 5.94 -6.25
N ALA A 472 10.34 5.03 -6.14
CA ALA A 472 10.60 3.59 -6.30
C ALA A 472 11.08 3.23 -7.72
N GLU A 473 10.50 3.83 -8.75
CA GLU A 473 10.94 3.69 -10.15
C GLU A 473 12.37 4.21 -10.36
N GLN A 474 12.69 5.35 -9.75
CA GLN A 474 14.05 5.89 -9.78
C GLN A 474 15.05 4.90 -9.16
N TYR A 475 14.76 4.39 -7.97
CA TYR A 475 15.62 3.40 -7.32
C TYR A 475 15.76 2.11 -8.13
N TYR A 476 14.69 1.67 -8.78
CA TYR A 476 14.75 0.52 -9.69
C TYR A 476 15.69 0.78 -10.87
N GLY A 477 15.60 1.96 -11.50
CA GLY A 477 16.48 2.38 -12.58
C GLY A 477 17.95 2.50 -12.16
N ASP A 478 18.21 2.89 -10.91
CA ASP A 478 19.53 3.00 -10.30
C ASP A 478 20.12 1.63 -9.86
N GLY A 479 19.38 0.51 -10.03
CA GLY A 479 19.79 -0.82 -9.58
C GLY A 479 19.64 -1.04 -8.06
N LYS A 480 18.97 -0.14 -7.35
CA LYS A 480 18.73 -0.21 -5.89
C LYS A 480 17.43 -0.94 -5.59
N TYR A 481 17.37 -2.23 -5.96
CA TYR A 481 16.14 -3.02 -5.91
C TYR A 481 15.51 -3.13 -4.51
N SER A 482 16.32 -3.25 -3.45
CA SER A 482 15.83 -3.23 -2.07
C SER A 482 15.08 -1.94 -1.73
N ALA A 483 15.68 -0.78 -2.04
CA ALA A 483 15.07 0.52 -1.79
C ALA A 483 13.79 0.70 -2.63
N ALA A 484 13.80 0.22 -3.87
CA ALA A 484 12.62 0.23 -4.73
C ALA A 484 11.47 -0.60 -4.15
N ILE A 485 11.75 -1.81 -3.65
CA ILE A 485 10.76 -2.69 -2.99
C ILE A 485 10.14 -1.99 -1.79
N PHE A 486 10.96 -1.49 -0.86
CA PHE A 486 10.44 -0.88 0.37
C PHE A 486 9.71 0.44 0.12
N THR A 487 10.18 1.24 -0.84
CA THR A 487 9.49 2.48 -1.23
C THR A 487 8.14 2.19 -1.88
N ALA A 488 8.06 1.19 -2.78
CA ALA A 488 6.79 0.76 -3.35
C ALA A 488 5.86 0.14 -2.29
N MET A 489 6.41 -0.63 -1.35
CA MET A 489 5.67 -1.19 -0.21
C MET A 489 5.07 -0.08 0.66
N GLU A 490 5.78 1.01 0.93
CA GLU A 490 5.26 2.16 1.68
C GLU A 490 4.01 2.75 1.01
N ALA A 491 4.09 3.04 -0.29
CA ALA A 491 2.96 3.60 -1.03
C ALA A 491 1.73 2.71 -0.95
N ARG A 492 1.94 1.39 -1.08
CA ARG A 492 0.90 0.37 -0.98
C ARG A 492 0.31 0.25 0.41
N VAL A 493 1.14 0.14 1.45
CA VAL A 493 0.70 0.03 2.86
C VAL A 493 -0.19 1.22 3.22
N ARG A 494 0.24 2.44 2.87
CA ARG A 494 -0.53 3.66 3.13
C ARG A 494 -1.83 3.68 2.34
N GLY A 495 -1.79 3.27 1.07
CA GLY A 495 -2.98 3.16 0.22
C GLY A 495 -4.00 2.15 0.76
N GLU A 496 -3.55 0.97 1.18
CA GLU A 496 -4.40 -0.07 1.77
C GLU A 496 -5.05 0.40 3.07
N VAL A 497 -4.28 0.96 4.01
CA VAL A 497 -4.84 1.48 5.27
C VAL A 497 -5.82 2.63 5.01
N PHE A 498 -5.52 3.51 4.04
CA PHE A 498 -6.45 4.57 3.65
C PHE A 498 -7.78 3.99 3.15
N LEU A 499 -7.75 3.02 2.23
CA LEU A 499 -8.95 2.38 1.71
C LEU A 499 -9.74 1.66 2.80
N ASP A 500 -9.05 1.03 3.74
CA ASP A 500 -9.68 0.29 4.82
C ASP A 500 -10.30 1.15 5.90
N THR A 501 -9.79 2.36 6.10
CA THR A 501 -10.29 3.30 7.11
C THR A 501 -11.30 4.30 6.52
N LEU A 502 -11.50 4.27 5.20
CA LEU A 502 -12.34 5.23 4.49
C LEU A 502 -13.80 5.21 4.96
N GLY A 503 -14.31 6.37 5.36
CA GLY A 503 -15.71 6.52 5.80
C GLY A 503 -16.06 5.82 7.13
N ILE A 504 -15.05 5.42 7.91
CA ILE A 504 -15.24 4.80 9.22
C ILE A 504 -15.02 5.84 10.31
N ASP A 505 -16.12 6.40 10.80
CA ASP A 505 -16.11 7.34 11.93
C ASP A 505 -16.33 6.62 13.28
N ASN A 506 -16.60 5.31 13.26
CA ASN A 506 -16.89 4.51 14.45
C ASN A 506 -15.62 3.81 14.96
N GLU A 507 -15.14 4.24 16.12
CA GLU A 507 -13.96 3.69 16.78
C GLU A 507 -14.05 2.16 17.01
N THR A 508 -15.24 1.62 17.27
CA THR A 508 -15.42 0.16 17.47
C THR A 508 -15.09 -0.60 16.19
N ILE A 509 -15.57 -0.12 15.05
CA ILE A 509 -15.30 -0.72 13.73
C ILE A 509 -13.81 -0.57 13.38
N LEU A 510 -13.21 0.58 13.70
CA LEU A 510 -11.79 0.81 13.50
C LEU A 510 -10.93 -0.16 14.32
N ARG A 511 -11.30 -0.41 15.58
CA ARG A 511 -10.62 -1.41 16.44
C ARG A 511 -10.81 -2.84 15.95
N GLU A 512 -11.98 -3.19 15.41
CA GLU A 512 -12.17 -4.50 14.77
C GLU A 512 -11.23 -4.67 13.57
N LYS A 513 -11.14 -3.67 12.69
CA LYS A 513 -10.21 -3.70 11.54
C LYS A 513 -8.75 -3.79 11.97
N LEU A 514 -8.37 -3.07 13.03
CA LEU A 514 -7.03 -3.15 13.60
C LEU A 514 -6.72 -4.59 14.04
N GLN A 515 -7.67 -5.25 14.70
CA GLN A 515 -7.52 -6.64 15.11
C GLN A 515 -7.42 -7.60 13.91
N GLU A 516 -8.18 -7.37 12.84
CA GLU A 516 -8.08 -8.13 11.59
C GLU A 516 -6.67 -7.99 10.97
N MET A 517 -6.13 -6.76 10.90
CA MET A 517 -4.77 -6.51 10.42
C MET A 517 -3.70 -7.14 11.32
N LYS A 518 -3.87 -7.09 12.64
CA LYS A 518 -2.99 -7.75 13.63
C LYS A 518 -2.91 -9.27 13.39
N GLU A 519 -4.05 -9.93 13.21
CA GLU A 519 -4.09 -11.37 12.94
C GLU A 519 -3.53 -11.73 11.56
N ALA A 520 -3.74 -10.87 10.55
CA ALA A 520 -3.15 -11.05 9.22
C ALA A 520 -1.62 -10.95 9.26
N ALA A 521 -1.08 -9.97 9.99
CA ALA A 521 0.36 -9.81 10.20
C ALA A 521 0.97 -11.02 10.91
N LYS A 522 0.32 -11.48 11.99
CA LYS A 522 0.72 -12.70 12.72
C LYS A 522 0.71 -13.93 11.83
N THR A 523 -0.30 -14.06 10.96
CA THR A 523 -0.39 -15.15 9.99
C THR A 523 0.76 -15.12 9.00
N ALA A 524 1.07 -13.95 8.42
CA ALA A 524 2.17 -13.80 7.47
C ALA A 524 3.53 -14.14 8.11
N ILE A 525 3.79 -13.66 9.34
CA ILE A 525 4.99 -14.01 10.11
C ILE A 525 5.09 -15.52 10.32
N GLY A 526 4.00 -16.16 10.74
CA GLY A 526 3.98 -17.60 10.96
C GLY A 526 4.22 -18.41 9.69
N VAL A 527 3.64 -17.99 8.56
CA VAL A 527 3.89 -18.63 7.26
C VAL A 527 5.36 -18.49 6.86
N ALA A 528 5.98 -17.32 7.07
CA ALA A 528 7.40 -17.13 6.84
C ALA A 528 8.25 -18.08 7.70
N GLN A 529 7.92 -18.21 8.99
CA GLN A 529 8.58 -19.13 9.92
C GLN A 529 8.46 -20.59 9.52
N MET A 530 7.29 -21.03 9.05
CA MET A 530 7.11 -22.40 8.54
C MET A 530 7.97 -22.71 7.31
N ASN A 531 8.32 -21.69 6.52
CA ASN A 531 9.21 -21.81 5.37
C ASN A 531 10.70 -21.65 5.74
N GLY A 532 11.03 -21.73 7.04
CA GLY A 532 12.41 -21.65 7.53
C GLY A 532 12.97 -20.24 7.61
N LEU A 533 12.16 -19.20 7.40
CA LEU A 533 12.59 -17.81 7.51
C LEU A 533 12.43 -17.31 8.94
N HIS A 534 13.39 -16.52 9.41
CA HIS A 534 13.21 -15.73 10.61
C HIS A 534 12.99 -14.26 10.20
N PRO A 535 11.73 -13.79 10.11
CA PRO A 535 11.41 -12.49 9.51
C PRO A 535 11.66 -11.34 10.50
N LEU A 536 12.92 -10.94 10.64
CA LEU A 536 13.39 -9.96 11.65
C LEU A 536 12.59 -8.66 11.60
N LEU A 537 12.43 -8.11 10.39
CA LEU A 537 11.78 -6.83 10.17
C LEU A 537 10.27 -6.89 10.48
N SER A 538 9.63 -8.01 10.15
CA SER A 538 8.22 -8.23 10.42
C SER A 538 7.92 -8.37 11.91
N ILE A 539 8.76 -9.12 12.63
CA ILE A 539 8.65 -9.26 14.09
C ILE A 539 8.85 -7.90 14.77
N ALA A 540 9.82 -7.12 14.29
CA ALA A 540 10.09 -5.77 14.77
C ALA A 540 8.90 -4.82 14.55
N TYR A 541 8.34 -4.78 13.34
CA TYR A 541 7.17 -3.95 13.04
C TYR A 541 5.92 -4.39 13.80
N TYR A 542 5.73 -5.69 14.03
CA TYR A 542 4.61 -6.19 14.82
C TYR A 542 4.68 -5.68 16.26
N GLU A 543 5.84 -5.83 16.92
CA GLU A 543 6.00 -5.28 18.28
C GLU A 543 5.82 -3.77 18.31
N PHE A 544 6.33 -3.06 17.30
CA PHE A 544 6.20 -1.61 17.25
C PHE A 544 4.73 -1.18 17.09
N ALA A 545 3.94 -1.91 16.29
CA ALA A 545 2.50 -1.71 16.16
C ALA A 545 1.78 -1.85 17.52
N GLU A 546 2.12 -2.88 18.32
CA GLU A 546 1.57 -3.08 19.67
C GLU A 546 1.85 -1.90 20.61
N SER A 547 2.93 -1.15 20.37
CA SER A 547 3.22 0.05 21.16
C SER A 547 2.24 1.20 20.89
N TYR A 548 1.72 1.29 19.67
CA TYR A 548 0.69 2.27 19.28
C TYR A 548 -0.72 1.83 19.70
N GLU A 549 -1.01 0.53 19.76
CA GLU A 549 -2.32 0.03 20.26
C GLU A 549 -2.64 0.48 21.68
N LYS A 550 -1.59 0.73 22.49
CA LYS A 550 -1.71 1.24 23.86
C LYS A 550 -2.16 2.71 23.91
N GLY A 551 -2.10 3.41 22.78
CA GLY A 551 -2.59 4.78 22.61
C GLY A 551 -4.11 4.86 22.56
N ASN A 552 -4.64 6.06 22.79
CA ASN A 552 -6.08 6.32 22.86
C ASN A 552 -6.58 7.27 21.76
N THR A 553 -5.73 7.63 20.79
CA THR A 553 -6.10 8.52 19.69
C THR A 553 -6.40 7.73 18.42
N THR A 554 -7.23 8.30 17.53
CA THR A 554 -7.46 7.73 16.20
C THR A 554 -6.14 7.60 15.42
N ASP A 555 -5.23 8.55 15.58
CA ASP A 555 -3.91 8.53 14.94
C ASP A 555 -3.07 7.36 15.44
N ASP A 556 -3.12 7.04 16.73
CA ASP A 556 -2.44 5.85 17.28
C ASP A 556 -2.99 4.55 16.66
N LEU A 557 -4.31 4.45 16.49
CA LEU A 557 -4.93 3.28 15.85
C LEU A 557 -4.51 3.14 14.39
N VAL A 558 -4.52 4.24 13.63
CA VAL A 558 -4.07 4.25 12.22
C VAL A 558 -2.58 3.92 12.12
N ASN A 559 -1.75 4.41 13.04
CA ASN A 559 -0.33 4.07 13.07
C ASN A 559 -0.10 2.59 13.39
N ALA A 560 -0.85 2.04 14.34
CA ALA A 560 -0.81 0.60 14.61
C ALA A 560 -1.19 -0.22 13.37
N MET A 561 -2.25 0.19 12.64
CA MET A 561 -2.65 -0.43 11.37
C MET A 561 -1.53 -0.41 10.34
N ILE A 562 -0.90 0.75 10.12
CA ILE A 562 0.25 0.90 9.21
C ILE A 562 1.39 -0.06 9.58
N PHE A 563 1.75 -0.14 10.86
CA PHE A 563 2.86 -1.02 11.27
C PHE A 563 2.52 -2.51 11.24
N TYR A 564 1.28 -2.92 11.53
CA TYR A 564 0.87 -4.30 11.27
C TYR A 564 0.90 -4.64 9.79
N GLN A 565 0.49 -3.70 8.95
CA GLN A 565 0.51 -3.88 7.52
C GLN A 565 1.95 -3.96 6.98
N TYR A 566 2.89 -3.15 7.48
CA TYR A 566 4.33 -3.33 7.23
C TYR A 566 4.84 -4.69 7.72
N ALA A 567 4.42 -5.15 8.90
CA ALA A 567 4.79 -6.46 9.41
C ALA A 567 4.31 -7.59 8.47
N ARG A 568 3.07 -7.48 7.96
CA ARG A 568 2.50 -8.41 6.99
C ARG A 568 3.27 -8.44 5.67
N GLU A 569 3.46 -7.27 5.05
CA GLU A 569 4.08 -7.15 3.73
C GLU A 569 5.57 -7.57 3.76
N SER A 570 6.31 -7.15 4.78
CA SER A 570 7.72 -7.53 4.96
C SER A 570 7.92 -9.04 5.20
N ALA A 571 6.92 -9.73 5.76
CA ALA A 571 6.98 -11.18 5.92
C ALA A 571 6.77 -11.91 4.58
N GLY A 572 5.97 -11.31 3.68
CA GLY A 572 5.63 -11.86 2.37
C GLY A 572 6.66 -11.60 1.28
N VAL A 573 7.31 -10.44 1.27
CA VAL A 573 8.15 -9.99 0.14
C VAL A 573 9.33 -10.93 -0.18
N PHE A 574 9.79 -11.67 0.82
CA PHE A 574 10.90 -12.61 0.71
C PHE A 574 10.46 -14.09 0.60
N LEU A 575 9.17 -14.36 0.44
CA LEU A 575 8.63 -15.72 0.22
C LEU A 575 8.44 -16.07 -1.26
N ILE A 576 8.48 -15.08 -2.16
CA ILE A 576 8.12 -15.22 -3.57
C ILE A 576 8.98 -16.29 -4.29
N LYS A 577 10.27 -16.42 -3.94
CA LYS A 577 11.18 -17.40 -4.56
C LYS A 577 11.09 -18.83 -4.03
N VAL A 578 10.46 -19.06 -2.87
CA VAL A 578 10.39 -20.43 -2.29
C VAL A 578 9.52 -21.36 -3.16
N ASN A 579 8.61 -20.79 -3.97
CA ASN A 579 7.75 -21.53 -4.90
C ASN A 579 8.32 -21.73 -6.32
N GLU A 580 9.49 -21.17 -6.65
CA GLU A 580 10.07 -21.25 -8.01
C GLU A 580 11.15 -22.32 -8.19
N SER A 581 11.43 -23.14 -7.17
CA SER A 581 12.36 -24.27 -7.30
C SER A 581 11.76 -25.44 -8.11
N THR A 582 11.56 -25.21 -9.41
CA THR A 582 11.51 -26.24 -10.45
C THR A 582 12.50 -25.89 -11.58
N PRO A 583 13.14 -26.87 -12.24
CA PRO A 583 14.37 -26.63 -12.98
C PRO A 583 14.17 -25.80 -14.25
N ASN A 584 15.10 -24.86 -14.47
CA ASN A 584 15.27 -24.06 -15.68
C ASN A 584 15.09 -24.89 -16.97
N VAL A 585 14.16 -24.45 -17.83
CA VAL A 585 14.16 -24.77 -19.26
C VAL A 585 14.83 -23.61 -19.99
N PRO A 586 15.83 -23.85 -20.87
CA PRO A 586 16.53 -22.77 -21.56
C PRO A 586 15.61 -22.04 -22.53
N SER A 587 15.57 -20.71 -22.44
CA SER A 587 14.88 -19.84 -23.38
C SER A 587 15.63 -19.80 -24.72
N ASN A 588 15.06 -20.42 -25.75
CA ASN A 588 15.40 -20.09 -27.13
C ASN A 588 14.60 -18.85 -27.54
N GLU A 589 15.26 -17.69 -27.55
CA GLU A 589 14.72 -16.46 -28.13
C GLU A 589 14.37 -16.67 -29.61
N THR A 590 13.11 -16.44 -29.97
CA THR A 590 12.72 -16.22 -31.36
C THR A 590 12.27 -14.77 -31.47
N ALA A 591 13.12 -13.94 -32.07
CA ALA A 591 12.90 -12.52 -32.26
C ALA A 591 11.65 -12.23 -33.10
N ILE A 592 10.80 -11.33 -32.62
CA ILE A 592 9.66 -10.77 -33.38
C ILE A 592 10.16 -9.56 -34.18
N PRO A 593 9.83 -9.42 -35.49
CA PRO A 593 10.28 -8.28 -36.30
C PRO A 593 9.55 -6.98 -35.94
N ALA A 594 10.30 -5.87 -35.85
CA ALA A 594 9.78 -4.53 -35.63
C ALA A 594 8.95 -4.01 -36.83
N LEU A 595 7.82 -3.34 -36.54
CA LEU A 595 7.04 -2.59 -37.53
C LEU A 595 7.62 -1.17 -37.78
N PRO A 596 7.49 -0.63 -39.01
CA PRO A 596 8.20 0.57 -39.43
C PRO A 596 7.52 1.87 -38.99
N THR A 597 8.35 2.81 -38.53
CA THR A 597 8.00 4.19 -38.17
C THR A 597 7.88 5.06 -39.43
N ASN A 598 6.79 5.80 -39.57
CA ASN A 598 6.66 6.87 -40.56
C ASN A 598 6.67 8.24 -39.88
N THR A 599 7.63 9.06 -40.29
CA THR A 599 7.84 10.48 -39.98
C THR A 599 6.96 11.42 -40.82
N ASN A 600 6.81 12.65 -40.32
CA ASN A 600 6.26 13.90 -40.90
C ASN A 600 4.81 14.21 -40.47
N THR A 601 4.39 15.43 -40.07
CA THR A 601 4.99 16.79 -39.96
C THR A 601 3.94 17.71 -39.31
N ASN A 602 4.39 18.80 -38.66
CA ASN A 602 3.70 20.08 -38.36
C ASN A 602 2.48 20.01 -37.42
N GLY A 603 2.32 20.81 -36.36
CA GLY A 603 2.82 22.14 -36.03
C GLY A 603 1.62 23.09 -35.92
N GLU A 604 1.10 23.34 -34.72
CA GLU A 604 0.32 24.55 -34.41
C GLU A 604 0.12 24.75 -32.90
N THR A 605 0.60 25.90 -32.43
CA THR A 605 0.38 26.49 -31.12
C THR A 605 -1.03 27.06 -30.99
N THR A 606 -1.72 26.80 -29.87
CA THR A 606 -2.76 27.70 -29.36
C THR A 606 -2.85 27.62 -27.82
N SER A 607 -2.77 28.79 -27.21
CA SER A 607 -2.86 29.09 -25.78
C SER A 607 -4.31 29.29 -25.32
N THR A 608 -4.70 28.80 -24.14
CA THR A 608 -5.81 29.36 -23.31
C THR A 608 -5.73 28.82 -21.84
N PRO A 609 -6.47 29.36 -20.85
CA PRO A 609 -5.92 30.20 -19.79
C PRO A 609 -5.97 29.58 -18.38
N SER A 610 -5.23 30.19 -17.45
CA SER A 610 -5.25 29.92 -16.01
C SER A 610 -6.66 30.02 -15.41
N ALA A 611 -7.05 28.98 -14.66
CA ALA A 611 -8.18 29.01 -13.74
C ALA A 611 -7.67 28.85 -12.30
N THR A 612 -7.96 29.86 -11.50
CA THR A 612 -7.70 30.02 -10.08
C THR A 612 -8.45 28.95 -9.26
N SER A 613 -7.74 28.13 -8.48
CA SER A 613 -8.34 27.24 -7.50
C SER A 613 -8.22 27.82 -6.09
N THR A 614 -9.38 28.13 -5.51
CA THR A 614 -9.56 28.41 -4.08
C THR A 614 -9.38 27.12 -3.27
N SER A 615 -8.36 27.09 -2.43
CA SER A 615 -8.08 26.01 -1.48
C SER A 615 -9.10 25.99 -0.33
N THR A 616 -9.85 24.91 -0.20
CA THR A 616 -10.56 24.54 1.03
C THR A 616 -9.74 23.47 1.72
N THR A 617 -9.32 23.77 2.95
CA THR A 617 -8.48 22.93 3.80
C THR A 617 -9.23 21.67 4.24
N SER A 618 -8.74 20.51 3.81
CA SER A 618 -8.99 19.22 4.45
C SER A 618 -7.68 18.70 5.02
N SER A 619 -7.72 18.28 6.27
CA SER A 619 -6.60 17.84 7.11
C SER A 619 -6.08 16.48 6.63
N GLY A 620 -4.96 16.49 5.92
CA GLY A 620 -4.28 15.30 5.41
C GLY A 620 -3.51 14.53 6.48
N ILE A 621 -3.55 13.21 6.37
CA ILE A 621 -2.76 12.23 7.12
C ILE A 621 -1.27 12.52 6.89
N GLN A 622 -0.55 12.84 7.97
CA GLN A 622 0.87 13.19 7.95
C GLN A 622 1.77 11.96 7.74
N SER A 623 2.93 12.17 7.12
CA SER A 623 4.02 11.20 7.03
C SER A 623 4.45 10.69 8.42
N VAL A 624 4.32 9.37 8.70
CA VAL A 624 4.69 8.77 10.01
C VAL A 624 5.98 7.95 9.97
N CYS A 625 6.76 8.01 8.89
CA CYS A 625 8.17 7.58 8.92
C CYS A 625 9.11 8.82 8.82
N GLY A 626 9.01 9.70 9.83
CA GLY A 626 9.84 10.91 10.05
C GLY A 626 9.37 12.19 9.31
N PRO A 627 9.82 13.40 9.69
CA PRO A 627 9.90 14.06 11.00
C PRO A 627 8.68 14.96 11.26
N ALA A 628 7.45 14.51 10.93
CA ALA A 628 6.25 15.35 11.06
C ALA A 628 5.93 15.75 12.52
N PHE A 629 6.50 15.07 13.52
CA PHE A 629 6.29 15.37 14.94
C PHE A 629 7.12 16.55 15.49
N ILE A 630 7.97 17.21 14.68
CA ILE A 630 8.73 18.41 15.10
C ILE A 630 8.18 19.71 14.47
N LEU A 631 7.19 19.63 13.57
CA LEU A 631 6.60 20.79 12.88
C LEU A 631 5.68 21.68 13.75
N ALA A 632 5.54 21.39 15.05
CA ALA A 632 4.80 22.24 15.99
C ALA A 632 5.63 23.42 16.58
N LEU A 633 6.82 23.72 16.05
CA LEU A 633 7.61 24.90 16.41
C LEU A 633 7.75 25.85 15.20
N ALA A 634 6.64 26.41 14.76
CA ALA A 634 6.62 27.54 13.83
C ALA A 634 6.25 28.83 14.58
N LEU A 635 7.25 29.60 15.02
CA LEU A 635 7.10 31.03 15.30
C LEU A 635 8.34 31.83 14.84
N LEU A 636 8.18 32.54 13.71
CA LEU A 636 8.86 33.74 13.22
C LEU A 636 10.38 33.70 12.89
N PRO A 637 10.83 34.45 11.86
CA PRO A 637 12.19 34.37 11.34
C PRO A 637 13.18 35.11 12.27
N LEU A 638 13.95 34.36 13.06
CA LEU A 638 15.07 34.86 13.85
C LEU A 638 16.41 34.64 13.13
N LEU A 639 16.53 35.14 11.90
CA LEU A 639 17.82 35.36 11.24
C LEU A 639 17.82 36.70 10.52
N ARG A 640 17.80 37.79 11.31
CA ARG A 640 18.19 39.10 10.81
C ARG A 640 18.73 39.99 11.93
N ARG A 641 19.94 39.66 12.41
CA ARG A 641 20.97 40.61 12.91
C ARG A 641 22.14 39.85 13.55
N ARG A 642 23.12 39.49 12.72
CA ARG A 642 24.54 39.55 13.08
C ARG A 642 25.27 40.11 11.86
N GLY A 643 25.36 41.44 11.84
CA GLY A 643 26.36 42.20 11.11
C GLY A 643 27.18 42.96 12.14
#